data_AF-A0A5P8E6W4-F1
#
_entry.id   AF-A0A5P8E6W4-F1
#
_cell.length_a   1.000
_cell.length_b   1.000
_cell.length_c   1.000
_cell.angle_alpha   90.00
_cell.angle_beta   90.00
_cell.angle_gamma   90.00
#
_symmetry.space_group_name_H-M   'P 1'
#
loop_
_entity.id
_entity.type
_entity.pdbx_description
1 polymer ?
#
loop_
_entity_poly.entity_id
_entity_poly.type
_entity_poly.pdbx_seq_one_letter_code
_entity_poly.pdbx_strand_id
1 'polypeptide(L)'
;MKRITILILTIIVSTISLMAQPSNSSSSNPVWYMIKCVNGGGFLTTQGSGNIITTAKGIGSSAQFFRFEDNGDNTCTIISKDGLTLYAESVARSGKIYAATSATGNNKFKIVKKTNGFEIQPATSSAIAFNQFGGTAIGNQIGLWDTNDTGNLMTFLAEDDPTVEALVEAAKDAEEQKAQMAEGAAKGFHVIPFPKKAILGNKIDIDQNIILATIEKAATILTGKVDNITFATDNTIAPEGYKLTVTESNAVTITSSASRGAYYGLMTLKQMALTDGYFACNIEDAPKLEHRGLMLDVARHFFDMDEVKKIIDVMSLYKLNRFHWHLTDDQGWRVEIPEYPLLTEVGAIRKASLVNSIGYNGLYDDTEYGRGCYYTLDQLREIVEYAKNKQVDIMPEIDLPGHMVAAIASYPELSCDPAKSYEVRVEAGISSDLLAVHKSGTMDFLKCVLGHIADVFPFKYIHIGGDECKVTSSSWQTLYNNNDVEFRSFMNKYNLSSVNDVQAWLADTLGRWITHNYGKEIIVWNEVVSHWRDGYLKPAGVMAYSAGENWESKAAAKGMKSISTPTFPLYFDMMQGDTKLEDPYSGGYGNNSVPTVYNYSILGAYGSYPESYCLGAQGNLWTESTNKNIEVEHNLFPRGIALAENCWMPESAKLYSNFRTRLQSHAPILKSMDVKYATQEIDEKTTYADLVKEYYADYHADEIGFPDAASYARLKKAIDATASEAAMKNVANQFKMKVTLPAEKKLVKIISAATKWDQRFLGSSVYLKDSNSLHIHYTEQFEPEELFYMDIAGSKRYNLINVVAEKKIDLADGKASLVDPTSSTTFITLSKPGTTTSGSTTVDYKPGVLLISQGDYALCTDNTGNVYSGTQNLTYCYPTTWYIFEVKDFNAYNQGLIRKCEQWIRKGANGSLTAAALNFLNQYVYTPAKNAAEAGKVSENTYMNLLGLYRMFLNNADKDTMPDITDVKELEMLDNFGNSALYDLSGRLVGKPSQGIYIQNGKKVML
;
A
#
# COMPACT_ATOMS: atom_id res chain seq x y z
N MET A 1 11.00 -31.06 15.84
CA MET A 1 10.45 -32.37 16.25
C MET A 1 8.93 -32.40 16.35
N LYS A 2 8.22 -31.37 16.87
CA LYS A 2 6.74 -31.36 16.88
C LYS A 2 6.05 -31.13 15.52
N ARG A 3 6.75 -30.57 14.53
CA ARG A 3 6.26 -30.46 13.12
C ARG A 3 6.42 -31.75 12.30
N ILE A 4 7.20 -32.72 12.79
CA ILE A 4 7.35 -34.03 12.15
C ILE A 4 6.19 -34.96 12.56
N THR A 5 5.61 -34.77 13.75
CA THR A 5 4.48 -35.56 14.23
C THR A 5 3.16 -35.24 13.52
N ILE A 6 2.95 -33.99 13.09
CA ILE A 6 1.71 -33.59 12.38
C ILE A 6 1.77 -33.94 10.88
N LEU A 7 2.95 -33.86 10.25
CA LEU A 7 3.14 -34.30 8.85
C LEU A 7 3.06 -35.84 8.72
N ILE A 8 3.41 -36.58 9.79
CA ILE A 8 3.26 -38.04 9.83
C ILE A 8 1.78 -38.45 9.98
N LEU A 9 0.91 -37.63 10.57
CA LEU A 9 -0.54 -37.93 10.59
C LEU A 9 -1.25 -37.64 9.25
N THR A 10 -0.71 -36.77 8.38
CA THR A 10 -1.31 -36.53 7.05
C THR A 10 -0.87 -37.54 6.00
N ILE A 11 0.19 -38.32 6.26
CA ILE A 11 0.72 -39.34 5.33
C ILE A 11 0.25 -40.78 5.69
N ILE A 12 -0.45 -40.96 6.82
CA ILE A 12 -1.07 -42.25 7.21
C ILE A 12 -2.60 -42.18 7.03
N VAL A 13 -3.11 -41.87 5.83
CA VAL A 13 -4.43 -42.35 5.36
C VAL A 13 -4.42 -42.47 3.84
N SER A 14 -3.45 -43.21 3.30
CA SER A 14 -3.58 -43.81 1.97
C SER A 14 -3.24 -45.30 2.04
N THR A 15 -3.68 -45.95 3.10
CA THR A 15 -3.94 -47.39 3.08
C THR A 15 -5.34 -47.57 2.54
N ILE A 16 -5.46 -48.26 1.40
CA ILE A 16 -6.70 -48.88 0.98
C ILE A 16 -7.04 -49.91 2.07
N SER A 17 -7.70 -49.47 3.15
CA SER A 17 -8.41 -50.38 4.03
C SER A 17 -9.43 -51.08 3.14
N LEU A 18 -9.42 -52.42 3.14
CA LEU A 18 -10.46 -53.20 2.48
C LEU A 18 -11.81 -52.60 2.87
N MET A 19 -12.55 -52.06 1.89
CA MET A 19 -13.87 -51.50 2.11
C MET A 19 -14.80 -52.62 2.60
N ALA A 20 -14.89 -52.74 3.92
CA ALA A 20 -15.78 -53.68 4.58
C ALA A 20 -17.21 -53.16 4.42
N GLN A 21 -18.11 -54.05 4.01
CA GLN A 21 -19.54 -53.75 3.99
C GLN A 21 -19.98 -53.52 5.45
N PRO A 22 -20.84 -52.53 5.74
CA PRO A 22 -21.32 -52.32 7.08
C PRO A 22 -22.01 -53.60 7.57
N SER A 23 -21.65 -54.03 8.77
CA SER A 23 -22.26 -55.19 9.40
C SER A 23 -23.68 -54.85 9.84
N ASN A 24 -24.59 -55.83 9.78
CA ASN A 24 -25.94 -55.66 10.27
C ASN A 24 -25.92 -55.48 11.79
N SER A 25 -26.50 -54.37 12.24
CA SER A 25 -26.58 -53.97 13.64
C SER A 25 -27.85 -54.56 14.29
N SER A 26 -27.73 -55.04 15.52
CA SER A 26 -28.89 -55.42 16.35
C SER A 26 -29.20 -54.33 17.37
N SER A 27 -30.44 -54.25 17.84
CA SER A 27 -30.83 -53.29 18.90
C SER A 27 -30.06 -53.53 20.20
N SER A 28 -29.62 -54.77 20.48
CA SER A 28 -28.87 -55.16 21.68
C SER A 28 -27.36 -54.94 21.60
N ASN A 29 -26.79 -54.82 20.40
CA ASN A 29 -25.36 -54.57 20.21
C ASN A 29 -25.15 -53.74 18.93
N PRO A 30 -25.29 -52.40 19.02
CA PRO A 30 -25.28 -51.57 17.83
C PRO A 30 -23.87 -51.33 17.30
N VAL A 31 -23.69 -51.48 15.98
CA VAL A 31 -22.45 -51.11 15.28
C VAL A 31 -22.70 -49.82 14.52
N TRP A 32 -21.90 -48.80 14.81
CA TRP A 32 -22.07 -47.45 14.28
C TRP A 32 -21.03 -47.12 13.21
N TYR A 33 -21.48 -46.46 12.16
CA TYR A 33 -20.63 -46.03 11.06
C TYR A 33 -20.88 -44.56 10.73
N MET A 34 -19.81 -43.82 10.46
CA MET A 34 -19.92 -42.57 9.70
C MET A 34 -20.00 -42.90 8.21
N ILE A 35 -21.00 -42.35 7.52
CA ILE A 35 -21.16 -42.52 6.07
C ILE A 35 -20.49 -41.35 5.37
N LYS A 36 -19.37 -41.60 4.68
CA LYS A 36 -18.57 -40.60 3.98
C LYS A 36 -18.84 -40.64 2.48
N CYS A 37 -19.09 -39.51 1.87
CA CYS A 37 -19.13 -39.35 0.42
C CYS A 37 -17.72 -39.50 -0.14
N VAL A 38 -17.51 -40.45 -1.08
CA VAL A 38 -16.22 -40.67 -1.73
C VAL A 38 -15.81 -39.43 -2.53
N ASN A 39 -16.75 -38.86 -3.27
CA ASN A 39 -16.55 -37.60 -3.97
C ASN A 39 -16.82 -36.44 -3.01
N GLY A 40 -15.83 -35.56 -2.81
CA GLY A 40 -15.94 -34.41 -1.89
C GLY A 40 -15.58 -34.68 -0.43
N GLY A 41 -15.64 -35.92 0.04
CA GLY A 41 -15.18 -36.31 1.37
C GLY A 41 -16.09 -35.90 2.54
N GLY A 42 -17.25 -35.28 2.27
CA GLY A 42 -18.23 -34.89 3.30
C GLY A 42 -18.95 -36.10 3.91
N PHE A 43 -19.35 -36.00 5.17
CA PHE A 43 -20.07 -37.04 5.90
C PHE A 43 -21.55 -36.74 5.96
N LEU A 44 -22.40 -37.77 5.86
CA LEU A 44 -23.83 -37.60 6.09
C LEU A 44 -24.06 -37.16 7.54
N THR A 45 -24.98 -36.22 7.73
CA THR A 45 -25.43 -35.80 9.07
C THR A 45 -26.94 -35.59 9.07
N THR A 46 -27.60 -35.95 10.16
CA THR A 46 -28.97 -35.51 10.43
C THR A 46 -28.99 -34.06 10.92
N GLN A 47 -30.12 -33.38 10.70
CA GLN A 47 -30.36 -31.99 11.15
C GLN A 47 -31.61 -31.89 12.04
N GLY A 48 -32.00 -32.98 12.70
CA GLY A 48 -33.25 -33.08 13.47
C GLY A 48 -34.39 -33.77 12.71
N SER A 49 -35.45 -34.13 13.45
CA SER A 49 -36.59 -34.87 12.91
C SER A 49 -37.39 -34.03 11.90
N GLY A 50 -37.68 -34.59 10.73
CA GLY A 50 -38.42 -33.93 9.65
C GLY A 50 -37.53 -33.14 8.67
N ASN A 51 -36.21 -33.15 8.85
CA ASN A 51 -35.28 -32.42 7.99
C ASN A 51 -34.56 -33.32 6.98
N ILE A 52 -34.17 -32.72 5.84
CA ILE A 52 -33.34 -33.37 4.82
C ILE A 52 -31.93 -33.55 5.40
N ILE A 53 -31.34 -34.72 5.24
CA ILE A 53 -29.96 -34.95 5.66
C ILE A 53 -28.99 -34.27 4.68
N THR A 54 -27.86 -33.79 5.19
CA THR A 54 -26.87 -33.06 4.41
C THR A 54 -25.49 -33.67 4.54
N THR A 55 -24.53 -33.18 3.77
CA THR A 55 -23.10 -33.40 4.02
C THR A 55 -22.57 -32.44 5.07
N ALA A 56 -21.60 -32.89 5.87
CA ALA A 56 -20.94 -32.14 6.94
C ALA A 56 -19.45 -32.53 7.03
N LYS A 57 -18.63 -31.67 7.64
CA LYS A 57 -17.26 -32.04 8.00
C LYS A 57 -17.33 -33.13 9.08
N GLY A 58 -16.47 -34.15 9.00
CA GLY A 58 -16.45 -35.21 10.00
C GLY A 58 -15.95 -34.66 11.33
N ILE A 59 -16.82 -34.62 12.33
CA ILE A 59 -16.50 -34.20 13.70
C ILE A 59 -16.92 -35.26 14.73
N GLY A 60 -17.48 -36.38 14.27
CA GLY A 60 -17.87 -37.50 15.12
C GLY A 60 -19.03 -37.17 16.06
N SER A 61 -19.95 -36.28 15.66
CA SER A 61 -21.17 -36.05 16.42
C SER A 61 -22.13 -37.24 16.31
N SER A 62 -23.02 -37.43 17.28
CA SER A 62 -24.03 -38.50 17.22
C SER A 62 -24.92 -38.43 15.97
N ALA A 63 -25.13 -37.23 15.41
CA ALA A 63 -25.87 -37.02 14.16
C ALA A 63 -25.17 -37.58 12.91
N GLN A 64 -23.87 -37.90 12.99
CA GLN A 64 -23.06 -38.43 11.89
C GLN A 64 -22.84 -39.94 11.96
N PHE A 65 -23.26 -40.59 13.04
CA PHE A 65 -23.15 -42.02 13.23
C PHE A 65 -24.46 -42.70 12.89
N PHE A 66 -24.41 -43.70 12.01
CA PHE A 66 -25.56 -44.47 11.56
C PHE A 66 -25.33 -45.95 11.79
N ARG A 67 -26.38 -46.64 12.24
CA ARG A 67 -26.44 -48.11 12.29
C ARG A 67 -27.41 -48.61 11.24
N PHE A 68 -27.18 -49.85 10.81
CA PHE A 68 -27.98 -50.52 9.79
C PHE A 68 -28.73 -51.68 10.42
N GLU A 69 -30.03 -51.52 10.65
CA GLU A 69 -30.87 -52.59 11.20
C GLU A 69 -31.37 -53.49 10.07
N ASP A 70 -31.07 -54.79 10.17
CA ASP A 70 -31.49 -55.78 9.18
C ASP A 70 -33.02 -55.97 9.21
N ASN A 71 -33.65 -55.90 8.04
CA ASN A 71 -35.09 -56.13 7.86
C ASN A 71 -35.38 -57.44 7.13
N GLY A 72 -34.37 -58.27 6.84
CA GLY A 72 -34.48 -59.39 5.90
C GLY A 72 -34.42 -58.93 4.43
N ASP A 73 -34.38 -59.89 3.51
CA ASP A 73 -34.32 -59.67 2.05
C ASP A 73 -33.18 -58.75 1.57
N ASN A 74 -32.05 -58.76 2.28
CA ASN A 74 -30.88 -57.92 2.03
C ASN A 74 -31.22 -56.40 2.08
N THR A 75 -32.18 -56.02 2.94
CA THR A 75 -32.57 -54.63 3.18
C THR A 75 -32.30 -54.21 4.62
N CYS A 76 -32.00 -52.94 4.81
CA CYS A 76 -31.70 -52.35 6.12
C CYS A 76 -32.48 -51.05 6.33
N THR A 77 -32.72 -50.73 7.60
CA THR A 77 -33.14 -49.40 8.02
C THR A 77 -31.93 -48.68 8.58
N ILE A 78 -31.71 -47.45 8.11
CA ILE A 78 -30.57 -46.64 8.52
C ILE A 78 -31.05 -45.71 9.64
N ILE A 79 -30.46 -45.85 10.81
CA ILE A 79 -30.85 -45.10 12.01
C ILE A 79 -29.62 -44.38 12.53
N SER A 80 -29.69 -43.07 12.69
CA SER A 80 -28.63 -42.29 13.34
C SER A 80 -28.57 -42.52 14.85
N LYS A 81 -27.43 -42.20 15.46
CA LYS A 81 -27.16 -42.38 16.90
C LYS A 81 -27.99 -41.44 17.78
N ASP A 82 -28.54 -40.38 17.19
CA ASP A 82 -29.57 -39.51 17.78
C ASP A 82 -31.00 -40.11 17.76
N GLY A 83 -31.18 -41.32 17.23
CA GLY A 83 -32.45 -42.03 17.19
C GLY A 83 -33.35 -41.68 15.99
N LEU A 84 -32.85 -40.92 15.01
CA LEU A 84 -33.62 -40.62 13.79
C LEU A 84 -33.47 -41.72 12.72
N THR A 85 -34.59 -42.11 12.12
CA THR A 85 -34.64 -43.08 11.02
C THR A 85 -34.64 -42.35 9.68
N LEU A 86 -33.76 -42.75 8.76
CA LEU A 86 -33.73 -42.19 7.41
C LEU A 86 -34.87 -42.73 6.55
N TYR A 87 -35.46 -41.87 5.73
CA TYR A 87 -36.47 -42.24 4.73
C TYR A 87 -36.39 -41.34 3.50
N ALA A 88 -36.76 -41.88 2.34
CA ALA A 88 -36.88 -41.09 1.13
C ALA A 88 -38.28 -40.49 1.00
N GLU A 89 -38.37 -39.19 0.71
CA GLU A 89 -39.64 -38.50 0.43
C GLU A 89 -40.42 -39.18 -0.70
N SER A 90 -39.71 -39.60 -1.75
CA SER A 90 -40.23 -40.46 -2.82
C SER A 90 -39.15 -41.43 -3.30
N VAL A 91 -39.54 -42.59 -3.82
CA VAL A 91 -38.62 -43.57 -4.44
C VAL A 91 -38.44 -43.30 -5.95
N ALA A 92 -38.35 -42.02 -6.31
CA ALA A 92 -38.11 -41.55 -7.66
C ALA A 92 -36.87 -40.65 -7.71
N ARG A 93 -36.36 -40.39 -8.92
CA ARG A 93 -35.26 -39.45 -9.14
C ARG A 93 -35.62 -38.08 -8.54
N SER A 94 -34.66 -37.47 -7.85
CA SER A 94 -34.82 -36.21 -7.09
C SER A 94 -35.54 -36.31 -5.76
N GLY A 95 -35.98 -37.50 -5.33
CA GLY A 95 -36.53 -37.70 -3.99
C GLY A 95 -35.48 -37.40 -2.91
N LYS A 96 -35.78 -36.50 -1.98
CA LYS A 96 -34.85 -36.11 -0.90
C LYS A 96 -34.83 -37.13 0.23
N ILE A 97 -33.70 -37.25 0.92
CA ILE A 97 -33.58 -38.13 2.08
C ILE A 97 -33.77 -37.32 3.35
N TYR A 98 -34.80 -37.68 4.11
CA TYR A 98 -35.15 -37.07 5.38
C TYR A 98 -34.77 -38.00 6.55
N ALA A 99 -34.68 -37.43 7.76
CA ALA A 99 -34.53 -38.18 9.01
C ALA A 99 -35.70 -37.88 9.95
N ALA A 100 -36.31 -38.87 10.60
CA ALA A 100 -37.40 -38.65 11.56
C ALA A 100 -37.42 -39.68 12.69
N THR A 101 -37.94 -39.31 13.86
CA THR A 101 -38.10 -40.21 15.03
C THR A 101 -39.07 -41.37 14.79
N SER A 102 -39.96 -41.25 13.80
CA SER A 102 -40.95 -42.27 13.45
C SER A 102 -41.27 -42.20 11.96
N ALA A 103 -40.33 -42.62 11.12
CA ALA A 103 -40.51 -42.62 9.67
C ALA A 103 -41.47 -43.73 9.21
N THR A 104 -42.63 -43.36 8.68
CA THR A 104 -43.62 -44.30 8.10
C THR A 104 -43.56 -44.25 6.57
N GLY A 105 -42.86 -45.20 5.94
CA GLY A 105 -42.75 -45.35 4.48
C GLY A 105 -41.38 -44.98 3.90
N ASN A 106 -40.94 -45.70 2.85
CA ASN A 106 -39.66 -45.51 2.12
C ASN A 106 -38.37 -45.48 2.98
N ASN A 107 -38.36 -46.21 4.09
CA ASN A 107 -37.28 -46.26 5.09
C ASN A 107 -36.45 -47.57 5.04
N LYS A 108 -36.57 -48.33 3.94
CA LYS A 108 -35.80 -49.57 3.70
C LYS A 108 -34.84 -49.34 2.54
N PHE A 109 -33.57 -49.68 2.75
CA PHE A 109 -32.48 -49.45 1.80
C PHE A 109 -31.65 -50.70 1.57
N LYS A 110 -30.99 -50.80 0.41
CA LYS A 110 -30.01 -51.81 0.04
C LYS A 110 -28.64 -51.15 -0.05
N ILE A 111 -27.63 -51.75 0.56
CA ILE A 111 -26.23 -51.32 0.45
C ILE A 111 -25.58 -52.16 -0.65
N VAL A 112 -25.28 -51.52 -1.79
CA VAL A 112 -24.76 -52.20 -2.98
C VAL A 112 -23.29 -51.88 -3.15
N LYS A 113 -22.43 -52.91 -3.07
CA LYS A 113 -20.98 -52.78 -3.24
C LYS A 113 -20.61 -52.45 -4.69
N LYS A 114 -19.73 -51.47 -4.88
CA LYS A 114 -19.11 -51.07 -6.16
C LYS A 114 -17.59 -51.14 -6.05
N THR A 115 -16.87 -50.87 -7.15
CA THR A 115 -15.40 -50.95 -7.21
C THR A 115 -14.72 -50.01 -6.21
N ASN A 116 -15.23 -48.77 -6.07
CA ASN A 116 -14.59 -47.70 -5.29
C ASN A 116 -15.46 -47.17 -4.12
N GLY A 117 -16.43 -47.96 -3.66
CA GLY A 117 -17.37 -47.55 -2.60
C GLY A 117 -18.64 -48.38 -2.60
N PHE A 118 -19.68 -47.82 -1.99
CA PHE A 118 -21.01 -48.41 -1.89
C PHE A 118 -22.07 -47.41 -2.35
N GLU A 119 -23.15 -47.92 -2.93
CA GLU A 119 -24.37 -47.15 -3.18
C GLU A 119 -25.43 -47.51 -2.14
N ILE A 120 -26.19 -46.52 -1.68
CA ILE A 120 -27.36 -46.72 -0.81
C ILE A 120 -28.61 -46.54 -1.67
N GLN A 121 -29.28 -47.64 -1.99
CA GLN A 121 -30.43 -47.68 -2.90
C GLN A 121 -31.73 -47.91 -2.13
N PRO A 122 -32.88 -47.33 -2.51
CA PRO A 122 -34.17 -47.71 -1.93
C PRO A 122 -34.48 -49.21 -2.18
N ALA A 123 -35.11 -49.89 -1.22
CA ALA A 123 -35.39 -51.33 -1.35
C ALA A 123 -36.23 -51.69 -2.60
N THR A 124 -37.10 -50.77 -3.03
CA THR A 124 -38.03 -50.91 -4.15
C THR A 124 -37.46 -50.47 -5.50
N SER A 125 -36.24 -49.93 -5.56
CA SER A 125 -35.63 -49.48 -6.81
C SER A 125 -34.11 -49.66 -6.82
N SER A 126 -33.60 -50.36 -7.84
CA SER A 126 -32.16 -50.52 -8.08
C SER A 126 -31.60 -49.52 -9.09
N ALA A 127 -32.41 -48.57 -9.57
CA ALA A 127 -32.02 -47.60 -10.59
C ALA A 127 -31.52 -46.26 -10.02
N ILE A 128 -31.76 -46.01 -8.72
CA ILE A 128 -31.39 -44.77 -8.04
C ILE A 128 -30.69 -45.03 -6.70
N ALA A 129 -29.79 -44.14 -6.31
CA ALA A 129 -29.03 -44.20 -5.06
C ALA A 129 -28.87 -42.80 -4.42
N PHE A 130 -28.46 -42.76 -3.15
CA PHE A 130 -28.11 -41.51 -2.45
C PHE A 130 -27.03 -40.74 -3.22
N ASN A 131 -27.22 -39.44 -3.41
CA ASN A 131 -26.31 -38.52 -4.10
C ASN A 131 -26.32 -37.15 -3.41
N GLN A 132 -25.22 -36.40 -3.53
CA GLN A 132 -25.05 -35.03 -3.05
C GLN A 132 -25.56 -34.01 -4.07
N PHE A 133 -26.70 -33.36 -3.76
CA PHE A 133 -27.32 -32.39 -4.67
C PHE A 133 -26.59 -31.06 -4.58
N GLY A 134 -26.19 -30.51 -5.74
CA GLY A 134 -25.43 -29.26 -5.81
C GLY A 134 -23.90 -29.43 -5.71
N GLY A 135 -23.39 -30.66 -5.80
CA GLY A 135 -21.95 -30.95 -5.86
C GLY A 135 -21.35 -31.37 -4.52
N THR A 136 -20.03 -31.24 -4.38
CA THR A 136 -19.22 -31.79 -3.27
C THR A 136 -19.09 -30.88 -2.05
N ALA A 137 -19.71 -29.71 -2.06
CA ALA A 137 -19.63 -28.76 -0.95
C ALA A 137 -20.31 -29.31 0.32
N ILE A 138 -19.79 -28.90 1.49
CA ILE A 138 -20.41 -29.19 2.78
C ILE A 138 -21.73 -28.41 2.91
N GLY A 139 -22.76 -29.04 3.49
CA GLY A 139 -24.10 -28.48 3.63
C GLY A 139 -25.05 -28.86 2.50
N ASN A 140 -24.55 -29.55 1.46
CA ASN A 140 -25.36 -30.00 0.35
C ASN A 140 -26.31 -31.12 0.78
N GLN A 141 -27.54 -31.07 0.25
CA GLN A 141 -28.61 -32.00 0.57
C GLN A 141 -28.38 -33.38 -0.05
N ILE A 142 -28.76 -34.44 0.64
CA ILE A 142 -28.77 -35.80 0.08
C ILE A 142 -30.14 -36.09 -0.57
N GLY A 143 -30.11 -36.59 -1.79
CA GLY A 143 -31.29 -37.06 -2.52
C GLY A 143 -31.00 -38.30 -3.34
N LEU A 144 -31.99 -38.76 -4.10
CA LEU A 144 -31.89 -39.94 -4.96
C LEU A 144 -31.57 -39.53 -6.41
N TRP A 145 -30.53 -40.13 -6.98
CA TRP A 145 -30.11 -39.91 -8.36
C TRP A 145 -29.74 -41.22 -9.06
N ASP A 146 -29.60 -41.19 -10.39
CA ASP A 146 -29.34 -42.37 -11.21
C ASP A 146 -28.09 -43.12 -10.72
N THR A 147 -28.17 -44.46 -10.60
CA THR A 147 -27.02 -45.30 -10.21
C THR A 147 -25.84 -45.13 -11.17
N ASN A 148 -24.62 -45.31 -10.66
CA ASN A 148 -23.34 -45.08 -11.35
C ASN A 148 -22.97 -43.61 -11.60
N ASP A 149 -23.66 -42.64 -10.98
CA ASP A 149 -23.20 -41.26 -10.89
C ASP A 149 -22.02 -41.14 -9.89
N THR A 150 -21.06 -40.25 -10.16
CA THR A 150 -19.86 -40.10 -9.33
C THR A 150 -20.16 -39.55 -7.93
N GLY A 151 -21.30 -38.87 -7.74
CA GLY A 151 -21.79 -38.40 -6.44
C GLY A 151 -22.42 -39.48 -5.57
N ASN A 152 -22.67 -40.69 -6.10
CA ASN A 152 -23.38 -41.75 -5.37
C ASN A 152 -22.50 -42.61 -4.45
N LEU A 153 -21.19 -42.60 -4.67
CA LEU A 153 -20.29 -43.52 -3.97
C LEU A 153 -20.04 -43.04 -2.55
N MET A 154 -20.28 -43.95 -1.61
CA MET A 154 -20.09 -43.73 -0.17
C MET A 154 -19.12 -44.77 0.41
N THR A 155 -18.42 -44.42 1.47
CA THR A 155 -17.68 -45.36 2.32
C THR A 155 -18.19 -45.29 3.76
N PHE A 156 -17.96 -46.36 4.51
CA PHE A 156 -18.38 -46.48 5.89
C PHE A 156 -17.13 -46.54 6.76
N LEU A 157 -17.00 -45.61 7.71
CA LEU A 157 -15.94 -45.64 8.72
C LEU A 157 -16.58 -46.10 10.03
N ALA A 158 -16.09 -47.20 10.59
CA ALA A 158 -16.59 -47.69 11.87
C ALA A 158 -16.25 -46.69 12.99
N GLU A 159 -17.05 -46.67 14.05
CA GLU A 159 -16.83 -45.76 15.18
C GLU A 159 -15.46 -45.94 15.86
N ASP A 160 -14.88 -47.14 15.80
CA ASP A 160 -13.54 -47.46 16.30
C ASP A 160 -12.43 -47.30 15.23
N ASP A 161 -12.73 -46.76 14.05
CA ASP A 161 -11.73 -46.45 13.03
C ASP A 161 -10.80 -45.32 13.56
N PRO A 162 -9.47 -45.47 13.51
CA PRO A 162 -8.53 -44.44 13.98
C PRO A 162 -8.73 -43.06 13.34
N THR A 163 -9.27 -43.02 12.11
CA THR A 163 -9.62 -41.78 11.43
C THR A 163 -10.81 -41.09 12.10
N VAL A 164 -11.77 -41.86 12.61
CA VAL A 164 -12.93 -41.35 13.35
C VAL A 164 -12.51 -40.91 14.75
N GLU A 165 -11.66 -41.68 15.43
CA GLU A 165 -11.09 -41.31 16.74
C GLU A 165 -10.36 -39.96 16.68
N ALA A 166 -9.53 -39.74 15.66
CA ALA A 166 -8.85 -38.46 15.45
C ALA A 166 -9.79 -37.28 15.16
N LEU A 167 -10.91 -37.51 14.45
CA LEU A 167 -11.92 -36.48 14.19
C LEU A 167 -12.75 -36.14 15.44
N VAL A 168 -13.08 -37.15 16.25
CA VAL A 168 -13.76 -37.01 17.54
C VAL A 168 -12.88 -36.25 18.54
N GLU A 169 -11.58 -36.56 18.60
CA GLU A 169 -10.66 -35.89 19.52
C GLU A 169 -10.46 -34.41 19.16
N ALA A 170 -10.34 -34.10 17.86
CA ALA A 170 -10.31 -32.72 17.38
C ALA A 170 -11.62 -31.96 17.65
N ALA A 171 -12.77 -32.67 17.71
CA ALA A 171 -14.05 -32.09 18.06
C ALA A 171 -14.22 -31.92 19.58
N LYS A 172 -13.68 -32.82 20.41
CA LYS A 172 -13.66 -32.69 21.87
C LYS A 172 -12.83 -31.49 22.33
N ASP A 173 -11.67 -31.23 21.71
CA ASP A 173 -10.89 -30.00 21.97
C ASP A 173 -11.71 -28.73 21.65
N ALA A 174 -12.56 -28.78 20.62
CA ALA A 174 -13.48 -27.70 20.27
C ALA A 174 -14.73 -27.64 21.18
N GLU A 175 -15.20 -28.78 21.69
CA GLU A 175 -16.35 -28.87 22.59
C GLU A 175 -15.99 -28.52 24.04
N GLU A 176 -14.78 -28.81 24.52
CA GLU A 176 -14.28 -28.33 25.82
C GLU A 176 -14.11 -26.80 25.81
N GLN A 177 -13.72 -26.22 24.66
CA GLN A 177 -13.76 -24.77 24.46
C GLN A 177 -15.19 -24.21 24.43
N LYS A 178 -16.16 -24.96 23.91
CA LYS A 178 -17.58 -24.57 23.87
C LYS A 178 -18.30 -24.77 25.22
N ALA A 179 -17.92 -25.79 26.00
CA ALA A 179 -18.53 -26.13 27.28
C ALA A 179 -18.21 -25.09 28.36
N GLN A 180 -17.04 -24.43 28.28
CA GLN A 180 -16.74 -23.27 29.11
C GLN A 180 -17.60 -22.04 28.77
N MET A 181 -18.22 -21.99 27.58
CA MET A 181 -19.11 -20.89 27.16
C MET A 181 -20.60 -21.17 27.42
N ALA A 182 -21.00 -22.40 27.75
CA ALA A 182 -22.41 -22.85 27.73
C ALA A 182 -23.09 -22.98 29.11
N GLU A 183 -22.43 -22.65 30.22
CA GLU A 183 -22.98 -22.85 31.58
C GLU A 183 -24.08 -21.83 31.99
N GLY A 184 -24.45 -20.90 31.10
CA GLY A 184 -25.51 -19.90 31.32
C GLY A 184 -26.80 -20.18 30.54
N ALA A 185 -27.44 -21.33 30.75
CA ALA A 185 -28.61 -21.72 29.98
C ALA A 185 -29.93 -20.97 30.33
N ALA A 186 -30.58 -20.48 29.26
CA ALA A 186 -32.03 -20.59 28.96
C ALA A 186 -33.09 -19.88 29.83
N LYS A 187 -34.00 -19.13 29.15
CA LYS A 187 -35.40 -19.53 28.89
C LYS A 187 -36.11 -18.53 27.95
N GLY A 188 -36.82 -19.06 26.94
CA GLY A 188 -37.21 -18.36 25.70
C GLY A 188 -38.51 -17.57 25.69
N PHE A 189 -38.85 -16.99 24.52
CA PHE A 189 -40.19 -16.52 24.12
C PHE A 189 -40.34 -16.39 22.59
N HIS A 190 -41.61 -16.31 22.19
CA HIS A 190 -42.20 -16.43 20.85
C HIS A 190 -41.77 -15.41 19.78
N VAL A 191 -41.81 -15.87 18.52
CA VAL A 191 -41.53 -15.14 17.26
C VAL A 191 -42.74 -14.30 16.82
N ILE A 192 -42.49 -13.07 16.36
CA ILE A 192 -43.36 -12.30 15.46
C ILE A 192 -42.50 -11.85 14.26
N PRO A 193 -42.95 -12.07 13.00
CA PRO A 193 -42.16 -11.74 11.81
C PRO A 193 -42.11 -10.23 11.58
N PHE A 194 -40.98 -9.78 11.04
CA PHE A 194 -40.75 -8.42 10.57
C PHE A 194 -41.87 -7.92 9.63
N PRO A 195 -42.33 -6.67 9.83
CA PRO A 195 -42.61 -5.81 8.71
C PRO A 195 -41.72 -4.58 8.77
N LYS A 196 -41.40 -4.09 7.57
CA LYS A 196 -40.50 -3.00 7.17
C LYS A 196 -40.82 -1.60 7.76
N LYS A 197 -41.51 -1.50 8.90
CA LYS A 197 -41.93 -0.25 9.54
C LYS A 197 -42.17 -0.45 11.05
N ALA A 198 -41.11 -0.32 11.85
CA ALA A 198 -41.20 -0.09 13.30
C ALA A 198 -39.90 0.54 13.84
N ILE A 199 -39.48 1.66 13.26
CA ILE A 199 -38.67 2.62 14.01
C ILE A 199 -39.70 3.50 14.70
N LEU A 200 -39.97 3.24 15.98
CA LEU A 200 -40.44 4.21 16.99
C LEU A 200 -40.93 3.43 18.21
N GLY A 201 -40.16 3.53 19.30
CA GLY A 201 -40.51 2.91 20.58
C GLY A 201 -39.48 3.18 21.67
N ASN A 202 -39.26 4.46 21.97
CA ASN A 202 -38.74 5.08 23.20
C ASN A 202 -37.60 6.10 22.93
N LYS A 203 -37.81 7.32 23.47
CA LYS A 203 -36.96 8.51 23.34
C LYS A 203 -35.54 8.25 23.81
N ILE A 204 -34.59 8.22 22.89
CA ILE A 204 -33.15 8.22 23.17
C ILE A 204 -32.49 9.01 22.03
N ASP A 205 -31.81 10.11 22.38
CA ASP A 205 -31.05 11.02 21.50
C ASP A 205 -29.79 10.33 20.94
N ILE A 206 -30.01 9.23 20.22
CA ILE A 206 -29.00 8.59 19.39
C ILE A 206 -29.25 9.12 17.99
N ASP A 207 -28.21 9.64 17.33
CA ASP A 207 -28.28 10.25 15.99
C ASP A 207 -28.77 9.19 14.96
N GLN A 208 -30.10 9.08 14.84
CA GLN A 208 -30.77 7.94 14.21
C GLN A 208 -30.36 7.77 12.76
N ASN A 209 -30.04 8.88 12.08
CA ASN A 209 -29.65 8.89 10.68
C ASN A 209 -28.31 8.15 10.45
N ILE A 210 -27.36 8.29 11.37
CA ILE A 210 -26.04 7.64 11.30
C ILE A 210 -26.19 6.13 11.46
N ILE A 211 -26.98 5.73 12.45
CA ILE A 211 -27.26 4.32 12.71
C ILE A 211 -28.02 3.72 11.53
N LEU A 212 -29.01 4.41 10.98
CA LEU A 212 -29.79 3.92 9.82
C LEU A 212 -28.95 3.74 8.57
N ALA A 213 -28.13 4.72 8.19
CA ALA A 213 -27.24 4.60 7.03
C ALA A 213 -26.23 3.45 7.19
N THR A 214 -25.76 3.22 8.42
CA THR A 214 -24.83 2.12 8.72
C THR A 214 -25.55 0.76 8.74
N ILE A 215 -26.78 0.70 9.26
CA ILE A 215 -27.65 -0.48 9.17
C ILE A 215 -27.91 -0.84 7.71
N GLU A 216 -28.18 0.11 6.81
CA GLU A 216 -28.44 -0.19 5.40
C GLU A 216 -27.21 -0.83 4.72
N LYS A 217 -26.02 -0.28 4.97
CA LYS A 217 -24.76 -0.86 4.46
C LYS A 217 -24.46 -2.22 5.11
N ALA A 218 -24.68 -2.35 6.42
CA ALA A 218 -24.50 -3.60 7.13
C ALA A 218 -25.51 -4.65 6.67
N ALA A 219 -26.77 -4.30 6.45
CA ALA A 219 -27.84 -5.18 5.98
C ALA A 219 -27.49 -5.80 4.63
N THR A 220 -26.86 -5.03 3.73
CA THR A 220 -26.34 -5.57 2.45
C THR A 220 -25.34 -6.69 2.69
N ILE A 221 -24.39 -6.50 3.60
CA ILE A 221 -23.34 -7.47 3.97
C ILE A 221 -23.91 -8.65 4.78
N LEU A 222 -24.94 -8.39 5.58
CA LEU A 222 -25.60 -9.34 6.49
C LEU A 222 -26.76 -10.09 5.83
N THR A 223 -27.01 -9.88 4.53
CA THR A 223 -28.11 -10.51 3.79
C THR A 223 -28.00 -12.04 3.89
N GLY A 224 -29.02 -12.67 4.48
CA GLY A 224 -29.06 -14.13 4.70
C GLY A 224 -28.28 -14.62 5.93
N LYS A 225 -27.61 -13.72 6.67
CA LYS A 225 -26.94 -14.03 7.96
C LYS A 225 -27.68 -13.46 9.16
N VAL A 226 -28.44 -12.38 9.02
CA VAL A 226 -29.17 -11.73 10.13
C VAL A 226 -30.66 -11.63 9.79
N ASP A 227 -31.51 -12.08 10.71
CA ASP A 227 -32.97 -12.01 10.56
C ASP A 227 -33.51 -10.64 11.01
N ASN A 228 -33.00 -10.12 12.14
CA ASN A 228 -33.30 -8.78 12.64
C ASN A 228 -32.19 -8.16 13.47
N ILE A 229 -32.15 -6.82 13.51
CA ILE A 229 -31.26 -6.05 14.37
C ILE A 229 -32.11 -5.11 15.22
N THR A 230 -32.02 -5.26 16.54
CA THR A 230 -32.67 -4.41 17.53
C THR A 230 -31.63 -3.56 18.24
N PHE A 231 -31.86 -2.25 18.33
CA PHE A 231 -31.04 -1.36 19.17
C PHE A 231 -31.79 -1.09 20.47
N ALA A 232 -31.13 -1.36 21.58
CA ALA A 232 -31.62 -1.11 22.92
C ALA A 232 -30.69 -0.15 23.67
N THR A 233 -31.17 0.42 24.77
CA THR A 233 -30.37 1.33 25.56
C THR A 233 -30.36 0.96 27.03
N ASP A 234 -29.17 1.09 27.59
CA ASP A 234 -28.88 0.90 28.99
C ASP A 234 -27.88 1.98 29.41
N ASN A 235 -28.34 2.93 30.22
CA ASN A 235 -27.55 4.07 30.68
C ASN A 235 -26.45 3.67 31.70
N THR A 236 -26.40 2.40 32.12
CA THR A 236 -25.33 1.89 32.99
C THR A 236 -24.08 1.49 32.21
N ILE A 237 -24.19 1.30 30.90
CA ILE A 237 -23.06 0.98 30.02
C ILE A 237 -22.26 2.27 29.75
N ALA A 238 -20.93 2.19 29.75
CA ALA A 238 -20.08 3.32 29.38
C ALA A 238 -20.40 3.82 27.94
N PRO A 239 -20.18 5.10 27.60
CA PRO A 239 -20.58 5.67 26.30
C PRO A 239 -20.04 4.95 25.05
N GLU A 240 -18.86 4.34 25.15
CA GLU A 240 -18.24 3.54 24.08
C GLU A 240 -18.45 2.03 24.24
N GLY A 241 -19.10 1.60 25.32
CA GLY A 241 -19.39 0.19 25.59
C GLY A 241 -20.69 -0.28 24.94
N TYR A 242 -20.80 -1.58 24.74
CA TYR A 242 -22.00 -2.22 24.19
C TYR A 242 -22.17 -3.65 24.68
N LYS A 243 -23.42 -4.14 24.60
CA LYS A 243 -23.74 -5.56 24.65
C LYS A 243 -24.29 -5.99 23.30
N LEU A 244 -23.74 -7.04 22.72
CA LEU A 244 -24.21 -7.64 21.46
C LEU A 244 -24.68 -9.07 21.74
N THR A 245 -25.95 -9.34 21.46
CA THR A 245 -26.53 -10.68 21.48
C THR A 245 -26.86 -11.09 20.07
N VAL A 246 -26.32 -12.22 19.61
CA VAL A 246 -26.72 -12.92 18.40
C VAL A 246 -27.35 -14.24 18.84
N THR A 247 -28.60 -14.48 18.47
CA THR A 247 -29.30 -15.71 18.85
C THR A 247 -29.08 -16.83 17.82
N GLU A 248 -29.45 -18.06 18.17
CA GLU A 248 -29.45 -19.21 17.26
C GLU A 248 -30.35 -19.01 16.03
N SER A 249 -31.38 -18.15 16.13
CA SER A 249 -32.21 -17.76 15.00
C SER A 249 -31.67 -16.54 14.27
N ASN A 250 -30.38 -16.21 14.42
CA ASN A 250 -29.73 -15.05 13.80
C ASN A 250 -30.37 -13.69 14.13
N ALA A 251 -31.19 -13.62 15.18
CA ALA A 251 -31.71 -12.37 15.71
C ALA A 251 -30.61 -11.65 16.49
N VAL A 252 -30.44 -10.36 16.24
CA VAL A 252 -29.38 -9.53 16.81
C VAL A 252 -29.96 -8.43 17.69
N THR A 253 -29.40 -8.25 18.88
CA THR A 253 -29.66 -7.09 19.76
C THR A 253 -28.35 -6.40 20.13
N ILE A 254 -28.27 -5.09 19.92
CA ILE A 254 -27.16 -4.24 20.35
C ILE A 254 -27.69 -3.28 21.41
N THR A 255 -27.17 -3.38 22.64
CA THR A 255 -27.52 -2.51 23.77
C THR A 255 -26.37 -1.58 24.10
N SER A 256 -26.61 -0.27 24.23
CA SER A 256 -25.57 0.71 24.56
C SER A 256 -26.17 1.99 25.18
N SER A 257 -25.37 2.82 25.85
CA SER A 257 -25.84 4.10 26.39
C SER A 257 -25.76 5.26 25.38
N ALA A 258 -24.93 5.14 24.33
CA ALA A 258 -24.70 6.18 23.34
C ALA A 258 -24.47 5.61 21.93
N SER A 259 -24.57 6.48 20.93
CA SER A 259 -24.43 6.13 19.50
C SER A 259 -23.12 5.41 19.19
N ARG A 260 -22.02 5.82 19.84
CA ARG A 260 -20.69 5.25 19.61
C ARG A 260 -20.60 3.79 20.05
N GLY A 261 -21.12 3.47 21.24
CA GLY A 261 -21.25 2.07 21.69
C GLY A 261 -22.09 1.23 20.73
N ALA A 262 -23.27 1.72 20.32
CA ALA A 262 -24.11 1.02 19.33
C ALA A 262 -23.36 0.75 18.01
N TYR A 263 -22.63 1.75 17.52
CA TYR A 263 -21.85 1.66 16.29
C TYR A 263 -20.71 0.63 16.42
N TYR A 264 -20.01 0.58 17.56
CA TYR A 264 -18.98 -0.42 17.82
C TYR A 264 -19.52 -1.84 17.90
N GLY A 265 -20.71 -2.04 18.47
CA GLY A 265 -21.41 -3.33 18.40
C GLY A 265 -21.72 -3.75 16.97
N LEU A 266 -22.10 -2.79 16.12
CA LEU A 266 -22.32 -3.04 14.70
C LEU A 266 -21.02 -3.36 13.94
N MET A 267 -19.89 -2.73 14.29
CA MET A 267 -18.59 -3.07 13.71
C MET A 267 -18.14 -4.48 14.09
N THR A 268 -18.37 -4.91 15.33
CA THR A 268 -18.14 -6.31 15.75
C THR A 268 -18.99 -7.27 14.93
N LEU A 269 -20.29 -7.00 14.79
CA LEU A 269 -21.18 -7.80 13.96
C LEU A 269 -20.71 -7.86 12.49
N LYS A 270 -20.26 -6.73 11.94
CA LYS A 270 -19.73 -6.64 10.58
C LYS A 270 -18.46 -7.47 10.39
N GLN A 271 -17.52 -7.40 11.33
CA GLN A 271 -16.30 -8.23 11.30
C GLN A 271 -16.65 -9.73 11.40
N MET A 272 -17.56 -10.11 12.29
CA MET A 272 -18.06 -11.49 12.40
C MET A 272 -18.69 -11.97 11.09
N ALA A 273 -19.48 -11.14 10.42
CA ALA A 273 -20.17 -11.50 9.18
C ALA A 273 -19.26 -11.58 7.96
N LEU A 274 -18.19 -10.79 7.91
CA LEU A 274 -17.22 -10.80 6.83
C LEU A 274 -16.14 -11.88 6.99
N THR A 275 -16.10 -12.53 8.15
CA THR A 275 -15.24 -13.68 8.45
C THR A 275 -16.08 -14.93 8.69
N ASP A 276 -15.44 -16.06 9.00
CA ASP A 276 -16.12 -17.28 9.47
C ASP A 276 -16.59 -17.20 10.93
N GLY A 277 -16.56 -15.99 11.53
CA GLY A 277 -16.87 -15.72 12.93
C GLY A 277 -18.33 -15.40 13.23
N TYR A 278 -19.27 -15.67 12.33
CA TYR A 278 -20.69 -15.42 12.58
C TYR A 278 -21.37 -16.63 13.25
N PHE A 279 -21.74 -16.49 14.52
CA PHE A 279 -22.41 -17.52 15.32
C PHE A 279 -23.22 -16.89 16.46
N ALA A 280 -24.14 -17.65 17.06
CA ALA A 280 -24.90 -17.20 18.22
C ALA A 280 -23.97 -16.94 19.41
N CYS A 281 -24.05 -15.74 20.00
CA CYS A 281 -23.15 -15.30 21.05
C CYS A 281 -23.78 -14.21 21.93
N ASN A 282 -23.15 -13.97 23.08
CA ASN A 282 -23.36 -12.79 23.91
C ASN A 282 -21.99 -12.15 24.16
N ILE A 283 -21.85 -10.88 23.80
CA ILE A 283 -20.62 -10.11 23.93
C ILE A 283 -20.94 -8.88 24.77
N GLU A 284 -20.20 -8.68 25.85
CA GLU A 284 -20.15 -7.40 26.56
C GLU A 284 -18.75 -6.84 26.37
N ASP A 285 -18.65 -5.61 25.85
CA ASP A 285 -17.37 -5.11 25.37
C ASP A 285 -17.29 -3.59 25.52
N ALA A 286 -16.09 -3.10 25.82
CA ALA A 286 -15.79 -1.69 26.03
C ALA A 286 -14.27 -1.45 25.89
N PRO A 287 -13.85 -0.27 25.41
CA PRO A 287 -12.43 0.03 25.29
C PRO A 287 -11.76 0.20 26.65
N LYS A 288 -10.50 -0.26 26.74
CA LYS A 288 -9.64 0.01 27.89
C LYS A 288 -9.20 1.48 27.97
N LEU A 289 -8.86 2.10 26.84
CA LEU A 289 -8.37 3.48 26.75
C LEU A 289 -9.28 4.35 25.86
N GLU A 290 -9.50 5.61 26.24
CA GLU A 290 -10.40 6.54 25.54
C GLU A 290 -9.83 7.03 24.21
N HIS A 291 -8.53 7.36 24.14
CA HIS A 291 -7.86 7.85 22.93
C HIS A 291 -7.23 6.71 22.14
N ARG A 292 -7.77 6.41 20.96
CA ARG A 292 -7.31 5.35 20.08
C ARG A 292 -7.07 5.94 18.70
N GLY A 293 -5.87 6.50 18.51
CA GLY A 293 -5.61 7.44 17.43
C GLY A 293 -4.71 6.95 16.31
N LEU A 294 -4.87 7.57 15.15
CA LEU A 294 -3.86 7.63 14.10
C LEU A 294 -3.63 9.09 13.71
N MET A 295 -2.40 9.45 13.41
CA MET A 295 -2.06 10.72 12.79
C MET A 295 -1.71 10.55 11.32
N LEU A 296 -2.16 11.49 10.49
CA LEU A 296 -1.67 11.68 9.13
C LEU A 296 -1.09 13.09 8.98
N ASP A 297 0.19 13.15 8.62
CA ASP A 297 0.84 14.35 8.10
C ASP A 297 0.44 14.56 6.64
N VAL A 298 -0.15 15.71 6.36
CA VAL A 298 -0.50 16.13 4.99
C VAL A 298 0.32 17.34 4.53
N ALA A 299 1.18 17.86 5.40
CA ALA A 299 2.04 19.02 5.15
C ALA A 299 3.26 18.62 4.30
N ARG A 300 3.94 17.53 4.65
CA ARG A 300 5.12 17.07 3.89
C ARG A 300 4.69 16.50 2.53
N HIS A 301 3.68 15.62 2.50
CA HIS A 301 2.99 15.26 1.26
C HIS A 301 1.47 15.30 1.45
N PHE A 302 0.76 15.87 0.49
CA PHE A 302 -0.68 16.05 0.53
C PHE A 302 -1.41 14.79 0.05
N PHE A 303 -2.52 14.47 0.73
CA PHE A 303 -3.43 13.38 0.39
C PHE A 303 -4.84 13.93 0.24
N ASP A 304 -5.54 13.54 -0.82
CA ASP A 304 -6.87 14.08 -1.07
C ASP A 304 -7.94 13.56 -0.07
N MET A 305 -9.13 14.10 -0.20
CA MET A 305 -10.28 13.76 0.65
C MET A 305 -10.69 12.29 0.53
N ASP A 306 -10.48 11.64 -0.60
CA ASP A 306 -10.88 10.25 -0.81
C ASP A 306 -9.94 9.32 -0.04
N GLU A 307 -8.64 9.61 -0.03
CA GLU A 307 -7.67 8.89 0.79
C GLU A 307 -7.94 9.06 2.28
N VAL A 308 -8.20 10.29 2.74
CA VAL A 308 -8.54 10.57 4.14
C VAL A 308 -9.82 9.83 4.56
N LYS A 309 -10.86 9.80 3.71
CA LYS A 309 -12.09 9.02 3.95
C LYS A 309 -11.81 7.52 4.07
N LYS A 310 -10.93 6.99 3.22
CA LYS A 310 -10.54 5.57 3.23
C LYS A 310 -9.83 5.18 4.53
N ILE A 311 -8.90 6.01 5.01
CA ILE A 311 -8.24 5.82 6.31
C ILE A 311 -9.26 5.84 7.45
N ILE A 312 -10.17 6.82 7.47
CA ILE A 312 -11.26 6.91 8.46
C ILE A 312 -12.16 5.68 8.43
N ASP A 313 -12.45 5.12 7.25
CA ASP A 313 -13.26 3.89 7.13
C ASP A 313 -12.59 2.69 7.79
N VAL A 314 -11.26 2.54 7.62
CA VAL A 314 -10.49 1.48 8.29
C VAL A 314 -10.45 1.73 9.79
N MET A 315 -10.14 2.97 10.22
CA MET A 315 -10.15 3.36 11.63
C MET A 315 -11.47 3.00 12.32
N SER A 316 -12.57 3.39 11.70
CA SER A 316 -13.93 3.15 12.16
C SER A 316 -14.24 1.67 12.31
N LEU A 317 -13.88 0.85 11.30
CA LEU A 317 -14.07 -0.60 11.34
C LEU A 317 -13.35 -1.24 12.54
N TYR A 318 -12.15 -0.76 12.85
CA TYR A 318 -11.33 -1.27 13.95
C TYR A 318 -11.49 -0.48 15.26
N LYS A 319 -12.51 0.37 15.37
CA LYS A 319 -12.85 1.13 16.59
C LYS A 319 -11.75 2.10 17.07
N LEU A 320 -10.86 2.52 16.17
CA LEU A 320 -10.04 3.73 16.35
C LEU A 320 -10.95 4.95 16.24
N ASN A 321 -10.78 5.94 17.12
CA ASN A 321 -11.77 7.00 17.33
C ASN A 321 -11.19 8.42 17.27
N ARG A 322 -9.90 8.57 16.98
CA ARG A 322 -9.19 9.86 16.93
C ARG A 322 -8.35 9.95 15.67
N PHE A 323 -8.74 10.81 14.74
CA PHE A 323 -7.91 11.15 13.59
C PHE A 323 -7.18 12.45 13.89
N HIS A 324 -5.88 12.35 14.19
CA HIS A 324 -5.02 13.50 14.38
C HIS A 324 -4.55 13.99 13.01
N TRP A 325 -4.88 15.23 12.65
CA TRP A 325 -4.60 15.72 11.30
C TRP A 325 -3.58 16.84 11.34
N HIS A 326 -2.35 16.52 10.94
CA HIS A 326 -1.23 17.46 10.91
C HIS A 326 -1.26 18.26 9.60
N LEU A 327 -1.86 19.45 9.67
CA LEU A 327 -2.31 20.23 8.51
C LEU A 327 -1.29 21.25 8.01
N THR A 328 -0.29 21.62 8.81
CA THR A 328 0.66 22.68 8.48
C THR A 328 2.05 22.37 9.01
N ASP A 329 3.07 22.54 8.16
CA ASP A 329 4.48 22.41 8.53
C ASP A 329 5.35 23.33 7.63
N ASP A 330 6.66 23.29 7.82
CA ASP A 330 7.69 24.00 7.07
C ASP A 330 7.63 23.81 5.55
N GLN A 331 7.26 22.61 5.10
CA GLN A 331 7.25 22.21 3.68
C GLN A 331 5.87 22.35 3.02
N GLY A 332 4.86 22.82 3.75
CA GLY A 332 3.52 22.97 3.22
C GLY A 332 2.46 23.43 4.20
N TRP A 333 1.68 24.41 3.77
CA TRP A 333 0.44 24.82 4.42
C TRP A 333 -0.79 24.29 3.67
N ARG A 334 -1.70 23.57 4.35
CA ARG A 334 -2.77 22.80 3.69
C ARG A 334 -4.19 23.26 4.00
N VAL A 335 -4.39 24.43 4.60
CA VAL A 335 -5.73 24.90 4.99
C VAL A 335 -6.03 26.27 4.40
N GLU A 336 -7.18 26.42 3.77
CA GLU A 336 -7.68 27.72 3.37
C GLU A 336 -7.95 28.63 4.58
N ILE A 337 -7.39 29.84 4.57
CA ILE A 337 -7.71 30.91 5.53
C ILE A 337 -8.04 32.16 4.71
N PRO A 338 -9.32 32.55 4.58
CA PRO A 338 -9.74 33.61 3.65
C PRO A 338 -9.03 34.96 3.85
N GLU A 339 -8.69 35.31 5.09
CA GLU A 339 -7.98 36.55 5.44
C GLU A 339 -6.49 36.49 5.09
N TYR A 340 -5.95 35.29 4.91
CA TYR A 340 -4.53 35.03 4.61
C TYR A 340 -4.37 34.11 3.38
N PRO A 341 -4.84 34.53 2.18
CA PRO A 341 -4.87 33.68 0.99
C PRO A 341 -3.48 33.21 0.51
N LEU A 342 -2.41 33.96 0.82
CA LEU A 342 -1.06 33.57 0.44
C LEU A 342 -0.59 32.29 1.15
N LEU A 343 -1.21 31.90 2.27
CA LEU A 343 -0.89 30.63 2.93
C LEU A 343 -1.09 29.44 1.97
N THR A 344 -2.09 29.51 1.09
CA THR A 344 -2.34 28.45 0.09
C THR A 344 -1.84 28.80 -1.31
N GLU A 345 -1.74 30.08 -1.67
CA GLU A 345 -1.18 30.50 -2.97
C GLU A 345 0.36 30.43 -3.02
N VAL A 346 1.02 30.55 -1.87
CA VAL A 346 2.48 30.47 -1.71
C VAL A 346 2.85 29.31 -0.78
N GLY A 347 2.33 29.31 0.45
CA GLY A 347 2.73 28.36 1.51
C GLY A 347 2.44 26.89 1.19
N ALA A 348 1.52 26.59 0.27
CA ALA A 348 1.27 25.23 -0.20
C ALA A 348 2.33 24.73 -1.20
N ILE A 349 3.09 25.65 -1.84
CA ILE A 349 3.93 25.37 -3.01
C ILE A 349 5.42 25.41 -2.63
N ARG A 350 6.14 24.34 -2.93
CA ARG A 350 7.61 24.26 -2.81
C ARG A 350 8.24 23.89 -4.14
N LYS A 351 9.51 24.26 -4.33
CA LYS A 351 10.24 24.09 -5.59
C LYS A 351 10.74 22.65 -5.87
N ALA A 352 10.71 21.78 -4.86
CA ALA A 352 11.33 20.47 -4.86
C ALA A 352 10.77 19.64 -3.69
N SER A 353 10.84 18.31 -3.76
CA SER A 353 10.36 17.41 -2.70
C SER A 353 11.38 16.32 -2.35
N LEU A 354 11.39 15.86 -1.10
CA LEU A 354 12.17 14.69 -0.71
C LEU A 354 11.61 13.44 -1.40
N VAL A 355 12.49 12.70 -2.05
CA VAL A 355 12.23 11.47 -2.79
C VAL A 355 12.71 10.25 -2.00
N ASN A 356 13.83 10.36 -1.26
CA ASN A 356 14.37 9.25 -0.46
C ASN A 356 15.28 9.78 0.68
N SER A 357 15.18 9.22 1.88
CA SER A 357 15.98 9.62 3.05
C SER A 357 17.28 8.81 3.26
N ILE A 358 17.66 7.90 2.36
CA ILE A 358 18.85 7.05 2.52
C ILE A 358 20.14 7.87 2.34
N GLY A 359 20.83 8.13 3.46
CA GLY A 359 22.14 8.79 3.52
C GLY A 359 22.09 10.19 4.14
N TYR A 360 23.25 10.72 4.54
CA TYR A 360 23.39 11.97 5.30
C TYR A 360 22.89 13.25 4.60
N ASN A 361 22.52 13.20 3.31
CA ASN A 361 22.12 14.39 2.53
C ASN A 361 20.70 14.33 1.93
N GLY A 362 19.95 13.23 2.07
CA GLY A 362 18.63 13.07 1.44
C GLY A 362 18.66 13.13 -0.10
N LEU A 363 17.59 12.66 -0.74
CA LEU A 363 17.39 12.66 -2.18
C LEU A 363 16.18 13.57 -2.48
N TYR A 364 16.29 14.61 -3.31
CA TYR A 364 15.22 15.59 -3.58
C TYR A 364 15.00 15.81 -5.07
N ASP A 365 13.79 15.73 -5.61
CA ASP A 365 13.56 16.12 -7.01
C ASP A 365 13.67 17.65 -7.21
N ASP A 366 13.67 18.11 -8.46
CA ASP A 366 13.65 19.54 -8.83
C ASP A 366 12.27 19.98 -9.37
N THR A 367 11.22 19.24 -9.00
CA THR A 367 9.86 19.48 -9.49
C THR A 367 9.07 20.30 -8.48
N GLU A 368 8.48 21.39 -8.96
CA GLU A 368 7.54 22.17 -8.17
C GLU A 368 6.36 21.30 -7.72
N TYR A 369 6.04 21.35 -6.43
CA TYR A 369 5.00 20.57 -5.79
C TYR A 369 4.05 21.45 -4.99
N GLY A 370 2.76 21.13 -5.00
CA GLY A 370 1.80 21.66 -4.02
C GLY A 370 0.75 22.65 -4.55
N ARG A 371 0.72 22.96 -5.86
CA ARG A 371 -0.35 23.76 -6.45
C ARG A 371 -1.71 23.08 -6.27
N GLY A 372 -2.64 23.75 -5.58
CA GLY A 372 -3.96 23.20 -5.28
C GLY A 372 -3.96 22.10 -4.22
N CYS A 373 -2.81 21.81 -3.59
CA CYS A 373 -2.69 20.83 -2.52
C CYS A 373 -3.01 21.47 -1.17
N TYR A 374 -4.26 21.86 -0.97
CA TYR A 374 -4.82 22.35 0.28
C TYR A 374 -6.31 22.01 0.35
N TYR A 375 -6.87 22.01 1.55
CA TYR A 375 -8.30 21.82 1.77
C TYR A 375 -8.98 23.16 1.97
N THR A 376 -10.10 23.36 1.27
CA THR A 376 -11.01 24.48 1.56
C THR A 376 -11.73 24.25 2.88
N LEU A 377 -12.22 25.32 3.51
CA LEU A 377 -12.99 25.19 4.75
C LEU A 377 -14.25 24.33 4.57
N ASP A 378 -14.85 24.33 3.37
CA ASP A 378 -16.00 23.49 3.05
C ASP A 378 -15.64 22.01 2.92
N GLN A 379 -14.50 21.69 2.31
CA GLN A 379 -13.99 20.31 2.30
C GLN A 379 -13.70 19.83 3.72
N LEU A 380 -13.13 20.68 4.57
CA LEU A 380 -12.88 20.34 5.97
C LEU A 380 -14.18 20.10 6.75
N ARG A 381 -15.24 20.89 6.51
CA ARG A 381 -16.57 20.63 7.09
C ARG A 381 -17.18 19.31 6.59
N GLU A 382 -17.00 19.00 5.30
CA GLU A 382 -17.47 17.74 4.71
C GLU A 382 -16.80 16.53 5.38
N ILE A 383 -15.47 16.54 5.54
CA ILE A 383 -14.77 15.40 6.16
C ILE A 383 -15.07 15.28 7.65
N VAL A 384 -15.26 16.40 8.36
CA VAL A 384 -15.71 16.40 9.75
C VAL A 384 -17.03 15.67 9.90
N GLU A 385 -18.01 15.99 9.03
CA GLU A 385 -19.30 15.31 9.04
C GLU A 385 -19.16 13.83 8.63
N TYR A 386 -18.31 13.53 7.65
CA TYR A 386 -18.00 12.15 7.27
C TYR A 386 -17.44 11.35 8.45
N ALA A 387 -16.42 11.87 9.13
CA ALA A 387 -15.76 11.23 10.26
C ALA A 387 -16.70 11.04 11.46
N LYS A 388 -17.53 12.05 11.75
CA LYS A 388 -18.57 11.97 12.78
C LYS A 388 -19.53 10.82 12.50
N ASN A 389 -19.95 10.65 11.24
CA ASN A 389 -20.78 9.52 10.80
C ASN A 389 -20.10 8.15 10.92
N LYS A 390 -18.77 8.14 11.11
CA LYS A 390 -17.94 6.95 11.33
C LYS A 390 -17.52 6.80 12.79
N GLN A 391 -18.05 7.63 13.70
CA GLN A 391 -17.68 7.70 15.11
C GLN A 391 -16.18 7.96 15.34
N VAL A 392 -15.56 8.68 14.42
CA VAL A 392 -14.17 9.15 14.51
C VAL A 392 -14.20 10.66 14.70
N ASP A 393 -13.57 11.14 15.77
CA ASP A 393 -13.40 12.58 15.98
C ASP A 393 -12.09 13.04 15.31
N ILE A 394 -12.14 14.16 14.59
CA ILE A 394 -10.94 14.77 13.99
C ILE A 394 -10.36 15.79 14.97
N MET A 395 -9.09 15.63 15.29
CA MET A 395 -8.29 16.58 16.06
C MET A 395 -7.34 17.31 15.10
N PRO A 396 -7.63 18.56 14.72
CA PRO A 396 -6.76 19.31 13.81
C PRO A 396 -5.50 19.78 14.53
N GLU A 397 -4.40 19.86 13.80
CA GLU A 397 -3.15 20.45 14.25
C GLU A 397 -2.72 21.60 13.33
N ILE A 398 -2.48 22.76 13.96
CA ILE A 398 -1.69 23.85 13.40
C ILE A 398 -0.45 23.98 14.27
N ASP A 399 0.68 23.46 13.80
CA ASP A 399 1.89 23.43 14.60
C ASP A 399 2.51 24.82 14.76
N LEU A 400 2.74 25.22 16.01
CA LEU A 400 3.33 26.50 16.37
C LEU A 400 4.19 26.35 17.63
N PRO A 401 5.24 27.18 17.81
CA PRO A 401 5.70 28.27 16.93
C PRO A 401 6.84 27.87 15.98
N GLY A 402 7.30 26.61 16.06
CA GLY A 402 8.13 25.96 15.04
C GLY A 402 7.30 25.55 13.83
N HIS A 403 7.90 24.82 12.88
CA HIS A 403 7.21 24.24 11.72
C HIS A 403 6.32 25.23 10.94
N MET A 404 6.75 26.50 10.89
CA MET A 404 5.95 27.62 10.38
C MET A 404 6.59 28.31 9.18
N VAL A 405 7.63 27.72 8.56
CA VAL A 405 8.30 28.36 7.43
C VAL A 405 7.39 28.52 6.21
N ALA A 406 6.42 27.63 5.98
CA ALA A 406 5.42 27.82 4.92
C ALA A 406 4.57 29.09 5.15
N ALA A 407 4.17 29.37 6.40
CA ALA A 407 3.46 30.59 6.76
C ALA A 407 4.37 31.82 6.65
N ILE A 408 5.63 31.73 7.10
CA ILE A 408 6.62 32.81 6.99
C ILE A 408 6.96 33.12 5.53
N ALA A 409 7.07 32.12 4.65
CA ALA A 409 7.31 32.33 3.22
C ALA A 409 6.11 33.04 2.55
N SER A 410 4.91 32.80 3.04
CA SER A 410 3.68 33.46 2.57
C SER A 410 3.57 34.91 3.06
N TYR A 411 3.95 35.15 4.32
CA TYR A 411 3.88 36.45 5.01
C TYR A 411 5.18 36.68 5.82
N PRO A 412 6.25 37.20 5.19
CA PRO A 412 7.56 37.37 5.82
C PRO A 412 7.54 38.24 7.08
N GLU A 413 6.55 39.12 7.24
CA GLU A 413 6.34 39.93 8.44
C GLU A 413 6.10 39.11 9.72
N LEU A 414 5.68 37.85 9.57
CA LEU A 414 5.53 36.88 10.67
C LEU A 414 6.89 36.40 11.21
N SER A 415 7.99 36.66 10.50
CA SER A 415 9.34 36.29 10.92
C SER A 415 9.94 37.27 11.96
N CYS A 416 10.90 36.74 12.72
CA CYS A 416 11.83 37.51 13.53
C CYS A 416 12.81 38.36 12.71
N ASP A 417 13.03 38.02 11.44
CA ASP A 417 13.84 38.80 10.48
C ASP A 417 13.10 38.95 9.15
N PRO A 418 12.19 39.94 9.02
CA PRO A 418 11.38 40.11 7.81
C PRO A 418 12.18 40.62 6.60
N ALA A 419 13.45 41.00 6.76
CA ALA A 419 14.31 41.40 5.65
C ALA A 419 14.94 40.20 4.93
N LYS A 420 14.96 39.02 5.56
CA LYS A 420 15.40 37.76 4.95
C LYS A 420 14.39 37.31 3.89
N SER A 421 14.92 36.79 2.78
CA SER A 421 14.08 36.11 1.78
C SER A 421 13.73 34.71 2.26
N TYR A 422 12.43 34.38 2.22
CA TYR A 422 11.92 33.08 2.63
C TYR A 422 11.33 32.34 1.44
N GLU A 423 11.54 31.03 1.41
CA GLU A 423 10.91 30.09 0.49
C GLU A 423 10.35 28.94 1.32
N VAL A 424 9.26 28.32 0.87
CA VAL A 424 8.73 27.09 1.48
C VAL A 424 9.83 26.02 1.46
N ARG A 425 10.05 25.35 2.60
CA ARG A 425 11.19 24.44 2.75
C ARG A 425 11.05 23.22 1.85
N VAL A 426 12.19 22.79 1.34
CA VAL A 426 12.36 21.54 0.59
C VAL A 426 12.94 20.47 1.51
N GLU A 427 13.90 20.86 2.35
CA GLU A 427 14.60 19.97 3.26
C GLU A 427 13.69 19.46 4.38
N ALA A 428 13.83 18.17 4.70
CA ALA A 428 13.28 17.59 5.91
C ALA A 428 14.03 18.10 7.17
N GLY A 429 13.42 17.87 8.33
CA GLY A 429 14.00 18.23 9.62
C GLY A 429 13.74 19.67 10.05
N ILE A 430 14.45 20.08 11.10
CA ILE A 430 14.03 21.17 11.99
C ILE A 430 14.57 22.54 11.55
N SER A 431 13.67 23.48 11.29
CA SER A 431 14.00 24.89 11.05
C SER A 431 14.35 25.67 12.33
N SER A 432 15.21 26.69 12.21
CA SER A 432 15.51 27.66 13.28
C SER A 432 14.76 28.99 13.13
N ASP A 433 14.05 29.18 12.02
CA ASP A 433 13.17 30.32 11.77
C ASP A 433 11.83 30.08 12.49
N LEU A 434 11.53 30.90 13.51
CA LEU A 434 10.34 30.80 14.35
C LEU A 434 9.45 32.03 14.17
N LEU A 435 8.17 31.89 14.46
CA LEU A 435 7.22 33.01 14.46
C LEU A 435 7.63 34.13 15.44
N ALA A 436 7.52 35.38 15.01
CA ALA A 436 7.79 36.57 15.84
C ALA A 436 6.65 36.88 16.81
N VAL A 437 6.39 35.99 17.77
CA VAL A 437 5.26 36.06 18.71
C VAL A 437 5.23 37.28 19.65
N HIS A 438 6.33 38.05 19.69
CA HIS A 438 6.38 39.34 20.39
C HIS A 438 5.59 40.44 19.67
N LYS A 439 5.36 40.30 18.37
CA LYS A 439 4.62 41.25 17.54
C LYS A 439 3.11 41.01 17.64
N SER A 440 2.32 42.07 17.70
CA SER A 440 0.85 41.96 17.76
C SER A 440 0.26 41.33 16.50
N GLY A 441 0.79 41.66 15.32
CA GLY A 441 0.31 41.11 14.05
C GLY A 441 0.41 39.58 13.97
N THR A 442 1.46 38.98 14.55
CA THR A 442 1.60 37.52 14.64
C THR A 442 0.55 36.91 15.57
N MET A 443 0.24 37.56 16.68
CA MET A 443 -0.81 37.07 17.59
C MET A 443 -2.21 37.19 16.97
N ASP A 444 -2.48 38.23 16.18
CA ASP A 444 -3.73 38.39 15.46
C ASP A 444 -3.88 37.34 14.35
N PHE A 445 -2.80 37.07 13.62
CA PHE A 445 -2.71 35.95 12.66
C PHE A 445 -3.04 34.61 13.32
N LEU A 446 -2.37 34.25 14.42
CA LEU A 446 -2.58 32.97 15.09
C LEU A 446 -4.02 32.82 15.59
N LYS A 447 -4.62 33.88 16.14
CA LYS A 447 -6.02 33.87 16.57
C LYS A 447 -6.98 33.74 15.38
N CYS A 448 -6.70 34.39 14.26
CA CYS A 448 -7.51 34.27 13.05
C CYS A 448 -7.51 32.82 12.55
N VAL A 449 -6.33 32.23 12.39
CA VAL A 449 -6.18 30.84 11.95
C VAL A 449 -6.86 29.87 12.91
N LEU A 450 -6.51 29.93 14.20
CA LEU A 450 -7.06 29.01 15.21
C LEU A 450 -8.57 29.20 15.40
N GLY A 451 -9.11 30.39 15.11
CA GLY A 451 -10.55 30.65 15.09
C GLY A 451 -11.27 29.86 14.00
N HIS A 452 -10.79 29.93 12.75
CA HIS A 452 -11.35 29.12 11.65
C HIS A 452 -11.25 27.62 11.94
N ILE A 453 -10.12 27.16 12.48
CA ILE A 453 -9.95 25.76 12.90
C ILE A 453 -10.96 25.40 14.00
N ALA A 454 -11.13 26.25 15.01
CA ALA A 454 -12.10 25.98 16.07
C ALA A 454 -13.55 25.94 15.56
N ASP A 455 -13.91 26.76 14.57
CA ASP A 455 -15.25 26.79 14.00
C ASP A 455 -15.54 25.57 13.11
N VAL A 456 -14.56 25.11 12.34
CA VAL A 456 -14.72 23.97 11.42
C VAL A 456 -14.73 22.64 12.17
N PHE A 457 -13.86 22.47 13.17
CA PHE A 457 -13.67 21.19 13.84
C PHE A 457 -14.42 21.15 15.17
N PRO A 458 -15.55 20.42 15.30
CA PRO A 458 -16.40 20.45 16.49
C PRO A 458 -15.82 19.68 17.67
N PHE A 459 -14.80 18.85 17.46
CA PHE A 459 -14.16 18.11 18.54
C PHE A 459 -13.58 19.07 19.59
N LYS A 460 -13.58 18.64 20.85
CA LYS A 460 -13.21 19.49 22.00
C LYS A 460 -11.72 19.86 22.05
N TYR A 461 -10.87 19.16 21.29
CA TYR A 461 -9.42 19.34 21.31
C TYR A 461 -8.91 19.92 19.99
N ILE A 462 -8.01 20.90 20.11
CA ILE A 462 -7.18 21.42 19.02
C ILE A 462 -5.73 21.16 19.39
N HIS A 463 -4.96 20.54 18.51
CA HIS A 463 -3.51 20.42 18.68
C HIS A 463 -2.85 21.70 18.18
N ILE A 464 -1.95 22.27 18.97
CA ILE A 464 -1.19 23.49 18.60
C ILE A 464 0.30 23.19 18.42
N GLY A 465 0.65 21.92 18.28
CA GLY A 465 2.01 21.43 18.09
C GLY A 465 2.95 21.79 19.23
N GLY A 466 4.06 22.46 18.88
CA GLY A 466 5.08 22.91 19.80
C GLY A 466 6.25 21.94 19.96
N ASP A 467 6.42 21.02 19.04
CA ASP A 467 7.62 20.19 18.94
C ASP A 467 8.77 20.94 18.27
N GLU A 468 9.98 20.40 18.48
CA GLU A 468 11.23 20.74 17.78
C GLU A 468 11.60 22.24 17.68
N CYS A 469 10.99 23.07 18.52
CA CYS A 469 11.32 24.48 18.66
C CYS A 469 12.71 24.60 19.30
N LYS A 470 13.78 24.62 18.49
CA LYS A 470 15.20 24.71 18.91
C LYS A 470 15.54 26.05 19.54
N VAL A 471 14.93 26.38 20.68
CA VAL A 471 14.97 27.71 21.29
C VAL A 471 16.40 28.24 21.41
N THR A 472 17.35 27.42 21.87
CA THR A 472 18.75 27.82 22.09
C THR A 472 19.56 28.15 20.83
N SER A 473 19.07 27.77 19.65
CA SER A 473 19.67 28.08 18.34
C SER A 473 18.66 28.68 17.36
N SER A 474 17.61 29.31 17.90
CA SER A 474 16.50 29.87 17.12
C SER A 474 16.67 31.35 16.84
N SER A 475 15.84 31.84 15.92
CA SER A 475 15.65 33.27 15.67
C SER A 475 15.27 34.09 16.93
N TRP A 476 14.55 33.53 17.90
CA TRP A 476 14.29 34.20 19.19
C TRP A 476 15.56 34.40 20.02
N GLN A 477 16.44 33.39 20.07
CA GLN A 477 17.70 33.51 20.78
C GLN A 477 18.61 34.56 20.12
N THR A 478 18.56 34.68 18.79
CA THR A 478 19.24 35.75 18.06
C THR A 478 18.73 37.13 18.47
N LEU A 479 17.40 37.35 18.50
CA LEU A 479 16.81 38.62 18.97
C LEU A 479 17.21 38.92 20.43
N TYR A 480 17.17 37.90 21.30
CA TYR A 480 17.60 38.03 22.68
C TYR A 480 19.07 38.46 22.77
N ASN A 481 19.97 37.76 22.09
CA ASN A 481 21.41 38.02 22.11
C ASN A 481 21.77 39.40 21.54
N ASN A 482 21.02 39.86 20.54
CA ASN A 482 21.19 41.17 19.92
C ASN A 482 20.57 42.32 20.74
N ASN A 483 19.97 42.03 21.91
CA ASN A 483 19.25 42.99 22.74
C ASN A 483 18.16 43.75 21.98
N ASP A 484 17.40 43.04 21.13
CA ASP A 484 16.27 43.64 20.42
C ASP A 484 15.27 44.28 21.39
N VAL A 485 14.97 45.57 21.19
CA VAL A 485 14.21 46.37 22.16
C VAL A 485 12.78 45.89 22.32
N GLU A 486 12.13 45.50 21.21
CA GLU A 486 10.74 45.05 21.22
C GLU A 486 10.63 43.68 21.88
N PHE A 487 11.50 42.73 21.51
CA PHE A 487 11.54 41.40 22.10
C PHE A 487 11.85 41.44 23.61
N ARG A 488 12.80 42.28 24.03
CA ARG A 488 13.12 42.46 25.46
C ARG A 488 11.97 43.09 26.24
N SER A 489 11.29 44.08 25.65
CA SER A 489 10.10 44.71 26.23
C SER A 489 8.97 43.69 26.41
N PHE A 490 8.74 42.85 25.40
CA PHE A 490 7.80 41.73 25.44
C PHE A 490 8.10 40.76 26.58
N MET A 491 9.34 40.28 26.69
CA MET A 491 9.73 39.36 27.76
C MET A 491 9.53 39.97 29.15
N ASN A 492 9.90 41.25 29.33
CA ASN A 492 9.69 41.96 30.59
C ASN A 492 8.20 42.12 30.92
N LYS A 493 7.36 42.48 29.93
CA LYS A 493 5.91 42.66 30.10
C LYS A 493 5.23 41.40 30.66
N TYR A 494 5.66 40.22 30.23
CA TYR A 494 5.08 38.95 30.64
C TYR A 494 5.92 38.18 31.67
N ASN A 495 6.93 38.83 32.26
CA ASN A 495 7.81 38.24 33.27
C ASN A 495 8.46 36.92 32.79
N LEU A 496 8.96 36.91 31.56
CA LEU A 496 9.69 35.78 30.97
C LEU A 496 11.18 35.91 31.30
N SER A 497 11.74 34.92 31.99
CA SER A 497 13.12 35.00 32.52
C SER A 497 14.15 34.44 31.54
N SER A 498 13.71 33.58 30.63
CA SER A 498 14.50 32.97 29.57
C SER A 498 13.69 32.90 28.27
N VAL A 499 14.38 32.84 27.14
CA VAL A 499 13.75 32.61 25.82
C VAL A 499 12.95 31.29 25.82
N ASN A 500 13.39 30.30 26.60
CA ASN A 500 12.69 29.03 26.78
C ASN A 500 11.28 29.18 27.37
N ASP A 501 11.01 30.27 28.09
CA ASP A 501 9.68 30.52 28.67
C ASP A 501 8.65 30.99 27.63
N VAL A 502 9.11 31.48 26.47
CA VAL A 502 8.25 32.06 25.42
C VAL A 502 7.30 31.02 24.86
N GLN A 503 7.77 29.79 24.65
CA GLN A 503 6.95 28.71 24.09
C GLN A 503 5.79 28.32 25.02
N ALA A 504 6.08 28.08 26.30
CA ALA A 504 5.04 27.75 27.29
C ALA A 504 4.08 28.92 27.52
N TRP A 505 4.56 30.16 27.48
CA TRP A 505 3.71 31.36 27.54
C TRP A 505 2.74 31.45 26.35
N LEU A 506 3.22 31.15 25.14
CA LEU A 506 2.40 31.16 23.95
C LEU A 506 1.28 30.13 24.04
N ALA A 507 1.62 28.90 24.44
CA ALA A 507 0.66 27.82 24.63
C ALA A 507 -0.41 28.17 25.68
N ASP A 508 -0.03 28.74 26.84
CA ASP A 508 -0.98 29.23 27.85
C ASP A 508 -1.89 30.33 27.27
N THR A 509 -1.30 31.31 26.59
CA THR A 509 -2.01 32.47 26.05
C THR A 509 -3.07 32.06 25.02
N LEU A 510 -2.68 31.22 24.05
CA LEU A 510 -3.58 30.72 23.02
C LEU A 510 -4.59 29.72 23.59
N GLY A 511 -4.16 28.84 24.50
CA GLY A 511 -5.04 27.89 25.18
C GLY A 511 -6.19 28.60 25.91
N ARG A 512 -5.88 29.64 26.70
CA ARG A 512 -6.91 30.45 27.37
C ARG A 512 -7.85 31.13 26.38
N TRP A 513 -7.30 31.66 25.29
CA TRP A 513 -8.11 32.33 24.27
C TRP A 513 -9.05 31.33 23.57
N ILE A 514 -8.57 30.15 23.20
CA ILE A 514 -9.37 29.07 22.60
C ILE A 514 -10.48 28.62 23.56
N THR A 515 -10.14 28.36 24.82
CA THR A 515 -11.12 27.95 25.84
C THR A 515 -12.17 29.02 26.08
N HIS A 516 -11.77 30.29 26.17
CA HIS A 516 -12.71 31.38 26.42
C HIS A 516 -13.69 31.62 25.25
N ASN A 517 -13.20 31.57 24.01
CA ASN A 517 -14.00 31.95 22.84
C ASN A 517 -14.76 30.77 22.21
N TYR A 518 -14.23 29.55 22.32
CA TYR A 518 -14.79 28.37 21.63
C TYR A 518 -15.12 27.21 22.58
N GLY A 519 -14.80 27.30 23.87
CA GLY A 519 -15.04 26.22 24.83
C GLY A 519 -14.21 24.96 24.57
N LYS A 520 -13.10 25.09 23.84
CA LYS A 520 -12.20 23.99 23.47
C LYS A 520 -10.92 24.01 24.32
N GLU A 521 -10.21 22.90 24.32
CA GLU A 521 -8.96 22.72 25.06
C GLU A 521 -7.82 22.38 24.10
N ILE A 522 -6.59 22.68 24.50
CA ILE A 522 -5.40 22.44 23.67
C ILE A 522 -4.71 21.11 24.00
N ILE A 523 -4.14 20.49 22.98
CA ILE A 523 -3.14 19.43 23.07
C ILE A 523 -1.82 19.97 22.53
N VAL A 524 -0.70 19.53 23.10
CA VAL A 524 0.66 19.95 22.74
C VAL A 524 1.59 18.76 22.67
N TRP A 525 2.67 18.87 21.90
CA TRP A 525 3.80 17.95 22.01
C TRP A 525 4.58 18.16 23.32
N ASN A 526 5.38 17.16 23.72
CA ASN A 526 6.00 17.12 25.04
C ASN A 526 7.01 18.23 25.33
N GLU A 527 7.61 18.87 24.34
CA GLU A 527 8.66 19.87 24.52
C GLU A 527 8.14 21.07 25.30
N VAL A 528 6.90 21.48 25.02
CA VAL A 528 6.20 22.59 25.69
C VAL A 528 6.15 22.38 27.21
N VAL A 529 6.11 21.12 27.67
CA VAL A 529 5.99 20.75 29.09
C VAL A 529 7.27 21.04 29.88
N SER A 530 8.44 21.04 29.22
CA SER A 530 9.75 21.25 29.87
C SER A 530 9.83 22.56 30.64
N HIS A 531 9.22 23.62 30.09
CA HIS A 531 9.24 24.97 30.64
C HIS A 531 7.88 25.44 31.15
N TRP A 532 6.97 24.49 31.40
CA TRP A 532 5.65 24.81 31.96
C TRP A 532 5.73 25.40 33.36
N ARG A 533 4.99 26.48 33.61
CA ARG A 533 5.00 27.27 34.86
C ARG A 533 3.72 27.07 35.67
N ASP A 534 3.81 27.26 36.98
CA ASP A 534 2.65 27.26 37.87
C ASP A 534 1.70 28.42 37.54
N GLY A 535 0.39 28.17 37.59
CA GLY A 535 -0.65 29.12 37.23
C GLY A 535 -1.02 29.15 35.75
N TYR A 536 -0.23 28.53 34.87
CA TYR A 536 -0.59 28.36 33.45
C TYR A 536 -1.72 27.32 33.27
N LEU A 537 -2.56 27.50 32.26
CA LEU A 537 -3.66 26.64 31.87
C LEU A 537 -3.10 25.31 31.35
N LYS A 538 -3.13 24.28 32.18
CA LYS A 538 -2.67 22.94 31.77
C LYS A 538 -3.37 22.51 30.48
N PRO A 539 -2.63 22.00 29.47
CA PRO A 539 -3.26 21.42 28.29
C PRO A 539 -4.11 20.21 28.70
N ALA A 540 -5.13 19.89 27.90
CA ALA A 540 -5.98 18.72 28.15
C ALA A 540 -5.19 17.41 28.05
N GLY A 541 -4.12 17.41 27.27
CA GLY A 541 -3.21 16.29 27.11
C GLY A 541 -1.88 16.73 26.49
N VAL A 542 -0.86 15.92 26.75
CA VAL A 542 0.47 16.03 26.14
C VAL A 542 0.65 14.83 25.22
N MET A 543 0.99 15.02 23.95
CA MET A 543 1.47 13.93 23.12
C MET A 543 2.92 13.62 23.50
N ALA A 544 3.10 12.46 24.13
CA ALA A 544 4.38 11.99 24.64
C ALA A 544 5.05 11.11 23.58
N TYR A 545 5.91 11.71 22.76
CA TYR A 545 6.80 10.97 21.89
C TYR A 545 8.18 10.82 22.55
N SER A 546 8.99 9.88 22.09
CA SER A 546 10.31 9.71 22.67
C SER A 546 11.26 8.86 21.84
N ALA A 547 12.47 9.40 21.65
CA ALA A 547 13.67 8.67 21.28
C ALA A 547 14.60 8.46 22.51
N GLY A 548 14.10 7.83 23.57
CA GLY A 548 14.94 7.35 24.70
C GLY A 548 14.66 7.97 26.08
N GLU A 549 13.71 8.90 26.21
CA GLU A 549 13.19 9.41 27.49
C GLU A 549 11.77 8.89 27.78
N ASN A 550 11.23 9.08 28.99
CA ASN A 550 9.85 8.69 29.30
C ASN A 550 9.04 9.96 29.63
N TRP A 551 8.35 10.49 28.62
CA TRP A 551 7.59 11.74 28.74
C TRP A 551 6.23 11.54 29.40
N GLU A 552 5.65 10.34 29.32
CA GLU A 552 4.40 9.97 29.99
C GLU A 552 4.51 10.19 31.50
N SER A 553 5.56 9.64 32.13
CA SER A 553 5.80 9.81 33.56
C SER A 553 6.19 11.25 33.94
N LYS A 554 6.90 11.99 33.06
CA LYS A 554 7.26 13.41 33.28
C LYS A 554 6.02 14.31 33.22
N ALA A 555 5.11 14.07 32.30
CA ALA A 555 3.83 14.80 32.21
C ALA A 555 2.96 14.51 33.44
N ALA A 556 2.85 13.23 33.84
CA ALA A 556 2.12 12.83 35.03
C ALA A 556 2.69 13.46 36.32
N ALA A 557 4.01 13.59 36.44
CA ALA A 557 4.69 14.28 37.55
C ALA A 557 4.28 15.75 37.69
N LYS A 558 3.93 16.41 36.57
CA LYS A 558 3.41 17.79 36.53
C LYS A 558 1.88 17.84 36.67
N GLY A 559 1.25 16.70 36.91
CA GLY A 559 -0.19 16.55 37.02
C GLY A 559 -0.90 16.83 35.70
N MET A 560 -0.28 16.46 34.57
CA MET A 560 -0.85 16.54 33.22
C MET A 560 -1.15 15.14 32.70
N LYS A 561 -2.21 14.99 31.91
CA LYS A 561 -2.49 13.74 31.21
C LYS A 561 -1.69 13.67 29.92
N SER A 562 -1.48 12.48 29.39
CA SER A 562 -0.78 12.29 28.10
C SER A 562 -1.41 11.23 27.21
N ILE A 563 -1.11 11.35 25.92
CA ILE A 563 -1.35 10.35 24.88
C ILE A 563 0.02 9.76 24.54
N SER A 564 0.18 8.45 24.63
CA SER A 564 1.45 7.78 24.34
C SER A 564 1.65 7.66 22.82
N THR A 565 2.73 8.23 22.31
CA THR A 565 3.12 8.21 20.90
C THR A 565 4.64 8.02 20.73
N PRO A 566 5.30 7.09 21.44
CA PRO A 566 6.76 6.95 21.38
C PRO A 566 7.23 6.63 19.96
N THR A 567 8.42 7.14 19.61
CA THR A 567 9.04 6.90 18.29
C THR A 567 9.15 5.41 18.00
N PHE A 568 9.48 4.61 19.02
CA PHE A 568 9.46 3.16 18.94
C PHE A 568 8.42 2.62 19.93
N PRO A 569 7.31 1.96 19.48
CA PRO A 569 7.02 1.50 18.12
C PRO A 569 5.94 2.30 17.36
N LEU A 570 5.53 3.48 17.82
CA LEU A 570 4.33 4.17 17.31
C LEU A 570 4.57 5.22 16.22
N TYR A 571 5.81 5.38 15.72
CA TYR A 571 6.05 6.15 14.49
C TYR A 571 5.92 5.22 13.28
N PHE A 572 4.83 5.36 12.53
CA PHE A 572 4.49 4.51 11.39
C PHE A 572 5.20 4.95 10.10
N ASP A 573 5.92 6.05 10.12
CA ASP A 573 6.97 6.39 9.15
C ASP A 573 8.26 5.55 9.35
N MET A 574 8.33 4.67 10.35
CA MET A 574 9.44 3.72 10.47
C MET A 574 9.13 2.41 9.73
N MET A 575 10.16 1.78 9.17
CA MET A 575 10.04 0.49 8.48
C MET A 575 9.50 -0.62 9.40
N GLN A 576 8.75 -1.57 8.81
CA GLN A 576 7.96 -2.58 9.55
C GLN A 576 8.63 -3.96 9.72
N GLY A 577 9.81 -4.19 9.15
CA GLY A 577 10.53 -5.46 9.21
C GLY A 577 11.80 -5.51 8.37
N ASP A 578 12.43 -6.68 8.26
CA ASP A 578 13.61 -6.89 7.41
C ASP A 578 13.28 -6.58 5.94
N THR A 579 14.13 -5.73 5.37
CA THR A 579 14.07 -5.13 4.03
C THR A 579 13.95 -6.19 2.93
N LYS A 580 12.73 -6.63 2.64
CA LYS A 580 12.46 -7.17 1.31
C LYS A 580 12.56 -6.00 0.33
N LEU A 581 13.28 -6.21 -0.77
CA LEU A 581 13.47 -5.23 -1.85
C LEU A 581 12.18 -4.73 -2.52
N GLU A 582 11.01 -5.18 -2.06
CA GLU A 582 9.65 -5.00 -2.60
C GLU A 582 8.80 -4.12 -1.69
N ASP A 583 9.33 -3.68 -0.55
CA ASP A 583 8.62 -2.77 0.33
C ASP A 583 8.45 -1.43 -0.41
N PRO A 584 7.21 -0.95 -0.63
CA PRO A 584 6.98 0.33 -1.30
C PRO A 584 7.52 1.52 -0.50
N TYR A 585 7.97 1.29 0.75
CA TYR A 585 8.45 2.31 1.66
C TYR A 585 9.93 2.15 2.04
N SER A 586 10.65 3.27 2.16
CA SER A 586 12.10 3.30 2.47
C SER A 586 12.52 4.31 3.54
N GLY A 587 11.61 4.67 4.46
CA GLY A 587 11.89 5.65 5.51
C GLY A 587 12.72 5.13 6.69
N GLY A 588 12.55 5.77 7.86
CA GLY A 588 13.41 5.56 9.02
C GLY A 588 13.53 4.10 9.48
N TYR A 589 14.69 3.74 10.03
CA TYR A 589 14.92 2.40 10.58
C TYR A 589 14.46 2.34 12.04
N GLY A 590 13.55 1.41 12.35
CA GLY A 590 13.02 1.22 13.69
C GLY A 590 12.42 -0.16 13.90
N ASN A 591 12.24 -0.56 15.17
CA ASN A 591 11.49 -1.77 15.50
C ASN A 591 9.99 -1.44 15.65
N ASN A 592 9.35 -1.02 14.56
CA ASN A 592 7.96 -0.56 14.56
C ASN A 592 7.06 -1.57 13.86
N SER A 593 7.39 -2.86 13.97
CA SER A 593 6.63 -3.95 13.37
C SER A 593 5.28 -4.16 14.07
N VAL A 594 4.34 -4.82 13.39
CA VAL A 594 3.04 -5.24 13.94
C VAL A 594 3.17 -5.97 15.29
N PRO A 595 4.05 -6.97 15.49
CA PRO A 595 4.23 -7.57 16.81
C PRO A 595 4.74 -6.60 17.87
N THR A 596 5.60 -5.65 17.51
CA THR A 596 6.11 -4.67 18.48
C THR A 596 5.02 -3.67 18.88
N VAL A 597 4.22 -3.19 17.94
CA VAL A 597 3.05 -2.34 18.22
C VAL A 597 2.03 -3.06 19.11
N TYR A 598 1.75 -4.33 18.81
CA TYR A 598 0.82 -5.14 19.62
C TYR A 598 1.31 -5.33 21.06
N ASN A 599 2.60 -5.66 21.25
CA ASN A 599 3.15 -5.99 22.55
C ASN A 599 3.63 -4.76 23.36
N TYR A 600 3.51 -3.55 22.82
CA TYR A 600 3.88 -2.34 23.55
C TYR A 600 3.00 -2.15 24.79
N SER A 601 3.62 -1.96 25.96
CA SER A 601 2.91 -1.73 27.22
C SER A 601 2.66 -0.23 27.41
N ILE A 602 1.50 0.24 26.96
CA ILE A 602 1.09 1.66 27.03
C ILE A 602 1.08 2.14 28.47
N LEU A 603 0.41 1.40 29.37
CA LEU A 603 0.32 1.77 30.79
C LEU A 603 1.65 1.61 31.51
N GLY A 604 2.53 0.71 31.05
CA GLY A 604 3.87 0.54 31.60
C GLY A 604 4.73 1.81 31.49
N ALA A 605 4.51 2.64 30.48
CA ALA A 605 5.20 3.92 30.31
C ALA A 605 4.90 4.91 31.46
N TYR A 606 3.77 4.77 32.14
CA TYR A 606 3.37 5.66 33.25
C TYR A 606 4.00 5.24 34.59
N GLY A 607 4.69 4.10 34.67
CA GLY A 607 5.39 3.65 35.86
C GLY A 607 4.44 3.46 37.06
N SER A 608 4.62 4.27 38.10
CA SER A 608 3.79 4.23 39.32
C SER A 608 2.59 5.18 39.30
N TYR A 609 2.45 6.00 38.26
CA TYR A 609 1.34 6.94 38.17
C TYR A 609 0.02 6.20 37.83
N PRO A 610 -1.12 6.65 38.39
CA PRO A 610 -2.43 6.09 38.08
C PRO A 610 -2.76 6.10 36.58
N GLU A 611 -3.50 5.08 36.13
CA GLU A 611 -4.00 4.96 34.75
C GLU A 611 -4.78 6.19 34.28
N SER A 612 -5.39 6.96 35.18
CA SER A 612 -6.13 8.19 34.85
C SER A 612 -5.27 9.31 34.22
N TYR A 613 -3.94 9.19 34.28
CA TYR A 613 -3.02 10.07 33.55
C TYR A 613 -2.82 9.67 32.09
N CYS A 614 -3.16 8.43 31.72
CA CYS A 614 -3.13 7.95 30.34
C CYS A 614 -4.48 8.20 29.67
N LEU A 615 -4.49 9.06 28.65
CA LEU A 615 -5.67 9.22 27.78
C LEU A 615 -5.79 8.05 26.79
N GLY A 616 -4.64 7.53 26.34
CA GLY A 616 -4.55 6.42 25.41
C GLY A 616 -3.26 6.45 24.61
N ALA A 617 -3.29 5.93 23.38
CA ALA A 617 -2.14 5.89 22.49
C ALA A 617 -2.52 6.17 21.03
N GLN A 618 -1.52 6.57 20.25
CA GLN A 618 -1.69 6.92 18.85
C GLN A 618 -0.46 6.54 18.01
N GLY A 619 -0.71 6.04 16.80
CA GLY A 619 0.33 5.83 15.79
C GLY A 619 0.47 7.08 14.92
N ASN A 620 1.68 7.60 14.78
CA ASN A 620 1.95 8.80 14.00
C ASN A 620 2.55 8.44 12.65
N LEU A 621 1.93 8.85 11.55
CA LEU A 621 2.53 8.73 10.22
C LEU A 621 2.98 10.11 9.72
N TRP A 622 4.28 10.36 9.87
CA TRP A 622 4.97 11.44 9.16
C TRP A 622 5.20 11.06 7.70
N THR A 623 5.24 12.05 6.80
CA THR A 623 5.18 11.80 5.36
C THR A 623 6.36 12.35 4.57
N GLU A 624 7.52 12.56 5.19
CA GLU A 624 8.74 13.01 4.49
C GLU A 624 9.08 12.12 3.29
N SER A 625 9.00 10.80 3.46
CA SER A 625 9.27 9.78 2.43
C SER A 625 8.05 8.94 2.05
N THR A 626 6.84 9.38 2.42
CA THR A 626 5.57 8.72 2.09
C THR A 626 4.75 9.68 1.23
N ASN A 627 4.67 9.46 -0.08
CA ASN A 627 4.02 10.43 -0.99
C ASN A 627 2.94 9.85 -1.91
N LYS A 628 2.62 8.57 -1.73
CA LYS A 628 1.50 7.91 -2.43
C LYS A 628 0.53 7.31 -1.44
N ASN A 629 -0.76 7.29 -1.81
CA ASN A 629 -1.82 6.64 -1.05
C ASN A 629 -1.45 5.20 -0.66
N ILE A 630 -0.92 4.42 -1.62
CA ILE A 630 -0.47 3.04 -1.37
C ILE A 630 0.59 2.94 -0.27
N GLU A 631 1.48 3.91 -0.16
CA GLU A 631 2.53 3.94 0.87
C GLU A 631 1.94 4.33 2.24
N VAL A 632 0.99 5.27 2.27
CA VAL A 632 0.23 5.62 3.48
C VAL A 632 -0.53 4.41 4.01
N GLU A 633 -1.30 3.76 3.15
CA GLU A 633 -2.07 2.56 3.48
C GLU A 633 -1.15 1.44 3.99
N HIS A 634 0.00 1.24 3.34
CA HIS A 634 0.99 0.25 3.71
C HIS A 634 1.60 0.56 5.09
N ASN A 635 1.93 1.83 5.33
CA ASN A 635 2.54 2.25 6.58
C ASN A 635 1.54 2.22 7.75
N LEU A 636 0.30 2.63 7.54
CA LEU A 636 -0.73 2.59 8.58
C LEU A 636 -1.18 1.16 8.89
N PHE A 637 -1.32 0.28 7.89
CA PHE A 637 -1.98 -1.01 8.09
C PHE A 637 -1.07 -2.19 7.74
N PRO A 638 -1.00 -3.22 8.61
CA PRO A 638 -1.92 -3.52 9.70
C PRO A 638 -1.50 -3.03 11.10
N ARG A 639 -0.50 -2.15 11.23
CA ARG A 639 -0.07 -1.63 12.56
C ARG A 639 -1.16 -0.87 13.30
N GLY A 640 -1.96 -0.09 12.60
CA GLY A 640 -3.14 0.58 13.16
C GLY A 640 -4.16 -0.41 13.73
N ILE A 641 -4.27 -1.61 13.15
CA ILE A 641 -5.14 -2.69 13.67
C ILE A 641 -4.55 -3.27 14.96
N ALA A 642 -3.23 -3.47 15.00
CA ALA A 642 -2.55 -3.91 16.22
C ALA A 642 -2.67 -2.87 17.36
N LEU A 643 -2.53 -1.59 17.03
CA LEU A 643 -2.72 -0.48 17.98
C LEU A 643 -4.17 -0.43 18.48
N ALA A 644 -5.15 -0.64 17.59
CA ALA A 644 -6.56 -0.67 17.96
C ALA A 644 -6.84 -1.72 19.04
N GLU A 645 -6.34 -2.95 18.87
CA GLU A 645 -6.50 -4.01 19.87
C GLU A 645 -5.72 -3.71 21.17
N ASN A 646 -4.50 -3.15 21.05
CA ASN A 646 -3.69 -2.78 22.21
C ASN A 646 -4.38 -1.75 23.10
N CYS A 647 -5.04 -0.74 22.52
CA CYS A 647 -5.79 0.25 23.29
C CYS A 647 -7.17 -0.25 23.76
N TRP A 648 -7.70 -1.33 23.16
CA TRP A 648 -9.02 -1.85 23.47
C TRP A 648 -8.98 -2.90 24.58
N MET A 649 -8.03 -3.84 24.53
CA MET A 649 -7.97 -4.99 25.43
C MET A 649 -7.15 -4.70 26.70
N PRO A 650 -7.49 -5.30 27.85
CA PRO A 650 -6.61 -5.31 29.01
C PRO A 650 -5.34 -6.14 28.71
N GLU A 651 -4.20 -5.74 29.28
CA GLU A 651 -2.90 -6.37 29.00
C GLU A 651 -2.91 -7.88 29.26
N SER A 652 -3.61 -8.32 30.31
CA SER A 652 -3.73 -9.74 30.68
C SER A 652 -4.48 -10.62 29.67
N ALA A 653 -5.23 -10.01 28.74
CA ALA A 653 -6.00 -10.73 27.72
C ALA A 653 -5.32 -10.74 26.35
N LYS A 654 -4.22 -10.01 26.17
CA LYS A 654 -3.49 -9.94 24.90
C LYS A 654 -2.78 -11.26 24.62
N LEU A 655 -2.96 -11.78 23.40
CA LEU A 655 -2.29 -12.98 22.92
C LEU A 655 -1.96 -12.82 21.43
N TYR A 656 -0.70 -12.51 21.14
CA TYR A 656 -0.26 -12.18 19.78
C TYR A 656 -0.56 -13.27 18.75
N SER A 657 -0.41 -14.55 19.11
CA SER A 657 -0.70 -15.66 18.20
C SER A 657 -2.16 -15.68 17.78
N ASN A 658 -3.10 -15.42 18.69
CA ASN A 658 -4.52 -15.36 18.40
C ASN A 658 -4.87 -14.09 17.59
N PHE A 659 -4.31 -12.93 17.99
CA PHE A 659 -4.42 -11.70 17.21
C PHE A 659 -3.98 -11.91 15.75
N ARG A 660 -2.81 -12.51 15.53
CA ARG A 660 -2.28 -12.78 14.20
C ARG A 660 -3.20 -13.67 13.38
N THR A 661 -3.75 -14.76 13.96
CA THR A 661 -4.71 -15.61 13.26
C THR A 661 -5.97 -14.85 12.84
N ARG A 662 -6.52 -13.99 13.73
CA ARG A 662 -7.67 -13.15 13.37
C ARG A 662 -7.30 -12.11 12.30
N LEU A 663 -6.13 -11.48 12.42
CA LEU A 663 -5.63 -10.51 11.45
C LEU A 663 -5.49 -11.15 10.05
N GLN A 664 -4.97 -12.37 9.95
CA GLN A 664 -4.90 -13.11 8.68
C GLN A 664 -6.30 -13.36 8.10
N SER A 665 -7.29 -13.68 8.94
CA SER A 665 -8.68 -13.85 8.48
C SER A 665 -9.34 -12.55 8.00
N HIS A 666 -8.75 -11.39 8.30
CA HIS A 666 -9.24 -10.08 7.86
C HIS A 666 -8.67 -9.65 6.50
N ALA A 667 -7.78 -10.43 5.86
CA ALA A 667 -7.27 -10.13 4.52
C ALA A 667 -8.37 -9.86 3.48
N PRO A 668 -9.46 -10.65 3.40
CA PRO A 668 -10.55 -10.39 2.47
C PRO A 668 -11.29 -9.07 2.75
N ILE A 669 -11.37 -8.66 4.02
CA ILE A 669 -12.00 -7.40 4.43
C ILE A 669 -11.20 -6.23 3.92
N LEU A 670 -9.89 -6.21 4.22
CA LEU A 670 -8.99 -5.14 3.78
C LEU A 670 -8.95 -5.05 2.25
N LYS A 671 -8.93 -6.19 1.56
CA LYS A 671 -9.04 -6.26 0.10
C LYS A 671 -10.37 -5.70 -0.43
N SER A 672 -11.50 -5.98 0.23
CA SER A 672 -12.82 -5.44 -0.17
C SER A 672 -12.93 -3.92 0.02
N MET A 673 -12.11 -3.36 0.91
CA MET A 673 -11.97 -1.92 1.15
C MET A 673 -10.89 -1.28 0.25
N ASP A 674 -10.30 -2.07 -0.66
CA ASP A 674 -9.18 -1.71 -1.53
C ASP A 674 -7.93 -1.18 -0.79
N VAL A 675 -7.75 -1.57 0.47
CA VAL A 675 -6.60 -1.14 1.28
C VAL A 675 -5.34 -1.90 0.85
N LYS A 676 -4.26 -1.17 0.55
CA LYS A 676 -2.93 -1.67 0.24
C LYS A 676 -2.10 -1.73 1.51
N TYR A 677 -2.27 -2.81 2.26
CA TYR A 677 -1.61 -3.01 3.55
C TYR A 677 -0.28 -3.75 3.42
N ALA A 678 0.55 -3.64 4.46
CA ALA A 678 1.76 -4.43 4.62
C ALA A 678 1.44 -5.91 4.87
N THR A 679 2.04 -6.81 4.07
CA THR A 679 1.61 -8.22 4.00
C THR A 679 2.35 -9.17 4.94
N GLN A 680 3.40 -8.69 5.63
CA GLN A 680 4.35 -9.52 6.38
C GLN A 680 3.66 -10.40 7.45
N GLU A 681 2.61 -9.88 8.09
CA GLU A 681 1.83 -10.63 9.09
C GLU A 681 0.51 -11.21 8.57
N ILE A 682 0.04 -10.79 7.39
CA ILE A 682 -1.26 -11.18 6.83
C ILE A 682 -1.12 -12.34 5.84
N ASP A 683 -0.18 -12.28 4.92
CA ASP A 683 -0.05 -13.30 3.88
C ASP A 683 0.68 -14.55 4.41
N GLU A 684 0.27 -15.74 3.93
CA GLU A 684 1.13 -16.91 4.01
C GLU A 684 2.37 -16.66 3.13
N LYS A 685 3.56 -17.06 3.59
CA LYS A 685 4.81 -16.76 2.87
C LYS A 685 4.70 -17.20 1.41
N THR A 686 4.92 -16.24 0.50
CA THR A 686 5.13 -16.49 -0.94
C THR A 686 6.07 -17.66 -1.12
N THR A 687 5.63 -18.69 -1.84
CA THR A 687 6.49 -19.85 -2.09
C THR A 687 7.56 -19.45 -3.11
N TYR A 688 8.70 -20.16 -3.12
CA TYR A 688 9.73 -19.94 -4.15
C TYR A 688 9.15 -20.09 -5.57
N ALA A 689 8.08 -20.87 -5.74
CA ALA A 689 7.42 -21.06 -7.03
C ALA A 689 6.69 -19.80 -7.52
N ASP A 690 6.09 -19.04 -6.60
CA ASP A 690 5.36 -17.82 -6.94
C ASP A 690 6.33 -16.70 -7.29
N LEU A 691 7.43 -16.56 -6.53
CA LEU A 691 8.52 -15.63 -6.83
C LEU A 691 9.14 -15.88 -8.21
N VAL A 692 9.36 -17.15 -8.56
CA VAL A 692 9.93 -17.55 -9.85
C VAL A 692 8.96 -17.18 -10.98
N LYS A 693 7.66 -17.43 -10.84
CA LYS A 693 6.65 -17.07 -11.86
C LYS A 693 6.52 -15.56 -12.06
N GLU A 694 6.52 -14.80 -10.97
CA GLU A 694 6.50 -13.34 -11.00
C GLU A 694 7.75 -12.80 -11.71
N TYR A 695 8.94 -13.32 -11.38
CA TYR A 695 10.19 -12.95 -12.02
C TYR A 695 10.20 -13.21 -13.53
N TYR A 696 9.51 -14.26 -13.99
CA TYR A 696 9.47 -14.64 -15.41
C TYR A 696 8.41 -13.92 -16.25
N ALA A 697 7.42 -13.25 -15.64
CA ALA A 697 6.38 -12.53 -16.36
C ALA A 697 6.95 -11.38 -17.23
N ASP A 698 8.07 -10.80 -16.81
CA ASP A 698 8.71 -9.64 -17.44
C ASP A 698 9.75 -9.98 -18.53
N TYR A 699 9.88 -11.25 -18.95
CA TYR A 699 10.87 -11.65 -19.94
C TYR A 699 10.34 -11.64 -21.37
N HIS A 700 11.11 -11.02 -22.27
CA HIS A 700 10.80 -10.89 -23.68
C HIS A 700 11.81 -11.66 -24.55
N ALA A 701 11.33 -12.48 -25.48
CA ALA A 701 12.19 -13.21 -26.42
C ALA A 701 12.77 -12.27 -27.48
N ASP A 702 14.05 -12.45 -27.83
CA ASP A 702 14.77 -11.70 -28.89
C ASP A 702 14.90 -10.19 -28.67
N GLU A 703 14.57 -9.68 -27.48
CA GLU A 703 14.83 -8.29 -27.11
C GLU A 703 16.26 -8.10 -26.59
N ILE A 704 16.84 -6.92 -26.81
CA ILE A 704 18.21 -6.59 -26.40
C ILE A 704 18.38 -6.84 -24.90
N GLY A 705 19.40 -7.64 -24.54
CA GLY A 705 19.71 -8.02 -23.18
C GLY A 705 18.90 -9.20 -22.63
N PHE A 706 17.88 -9.70 -23.33
CA PHE A 706 17.09 -10.87 -22.95
C PHE A 706 17.53 -12.14 -23.70
N PRO A 707 17.08 -13.35 -23.28
CA PRO A 707 17.38 -14.58 -24.01
C PRO A 707 16.83 -14.58 -25.44
N ASP A 708 17.57 -15.19 -26.37
CA ASP A 708 17.05 -15.50 -27.71
C ASP A 708 15.80 -16.40 -27.65
N ALA A 709 14.96 -16.39 -28.68
CA ALA A 709 13.69 -17.12 -28.69
C ALA A 709 13.83 -18.63 -28.39
N ALA A 710 14.90 -19.27 -28.83
CA ALA A 710 15.13 -20.68 -28.54
C ALA A 710 15.50 -20.91 -27.07
N SER A 711 16.26 -19.98 -26.48
CA SER A 711 16.61 -19.96 -25.05
C SER A 711 15.40 -19.65 -24.17
N TYR A 712 14.58 -18.67 -24.55
CA TYR A 712 13.33 -18.33 -23.88
C TYR A 712 12.30 -19.48 -23.93
N ALA A 713 12.17 -20.18 -25.06
CA ALA A 713 11.26 -21.33 -25.18
C ALA A 713 11.69 -22.51 -24.28
N ARG A 714 13.00 -22.79 -24.20
CA ARG A 714 13.55 -23.81 -23.28
C ARG A 714 13.27 -23.46 -21.82
N LEU A 715 13.38 -22.17 -21.48
CA LEU A 715 13.11 -21.65 -20.16
C LEU A 715 11.66 -21.83 -19.75
N LYS A 716 10.75 -21.29 -20.56
CA LYS A 716 9.31 -21.35 -20.32
C LYS A 716 8.84 -22.78 -20.07
N LYS A 717 9.31 -23.70 -20.92
CA LYS A 717 9.04 -25.14 -20.77
C LYS A 717 9.55 -25.74 -19.45
N ALA A 718 10.68 -25.28 -18.93
CA ALA A 718 11.23 -25.78 -17.67
C ALA A 718 10.46 -25.27 -16.44
N ILE A 719 10.02 -24.01 -16.48
CA ILE A 719 9.15 -23.40 -15.44
C ILE A 719 7.81 -24.12 -15.42
N ASP A 720 7.18 -24.29 -16.59
CA ASP A 720 5.87 -24.93 -16.73
C ASP A 720 5.88 -26.42 -16.31
N ALA A 721 7.06 -27.06 -16.31
CA ALA A 721 7.23 -28.49 -16.01
C ALA A 721 7.68 -28.80 -14.56
N THR A 722 7.97 -27.81 -13.71
CA THR A 722 8.57 -28.04 -12.37
C THR A 722 7.62 -27.71 -11.21
N ALA A 723 7.59 -28.57 -10.19
CA ALA A 723 6.73 -28.44 -8.99
C ALA A 723 7.51 -28.30 -7.66
N SER A 724 8.85 -28.29 -7.68
CA SER A 724 9.67 -28.21 -6.45
C SER A 724 10.69 -27.07 -6.50
N GLU A 725 10.87 -26.42 -5.34
CA GLU A 725 11.81 -25.32 -5.13
C GLU A 725 13.25 -25.67 -5.55
N ALA A 726 13.71 -26.89 -5.27
CA ALA A 726 15.05 -27.33 -5.65
C ALA A 726 15.24 -27.43 -7.18
N ALA A 727 14.22 -27.88 -7.92
CA ALA A 727 14.27 -27.94 -9.37
C ALA A 727 14.27 -26.54 -9.99
N MET A 728 13.46 -25.62 -9.45
CA MET A 728 13.44 -24.23 -9.90
C MET A 728 14.75 -23.49 -9.59
N LYS A 729 15.39 -23.72 -8.43
CA LYS A 729 16.73 -23.21 -8.12
C LYS A 729 17.77 -23.70 -9.12
N ASN A 730 17.68 -24.96 -9.54
CA ASN A 730 18.59 -25.52 -10.55
C ASN A 730 18.34 -24.94 -11.95
N VAL A 731 17.08 -24.73 -12.34
CA VAL A 731 16.74 -24.02 -13.59
C VAL A 731 17.30 -22.59 -13.55
N ALA A 732 17.07 -21.85 -12.46
CA ALA A 732 17.61 -20.51 -12.23
C ALA A 732 19.15 -20.47 -12.23
N ASN A 733 19.83 -21.51 -11.75
CA ASN A 733 21.30 -21.58 -11.80
C ASN A 733 21.86 -21.91 -13.20
N GLN A 734 21.04 -22.53 -14.07
CA GLN A 734 21.39 -22.79 -15.47
C GLN A 734 21.19 -21.56 -16.38
N PHE A 735 20.68 -20.42 -15.86
CA PHE A 735 20.40 -19.17 -16.60
C PHE A 735 21.60 -18.38 -17.14
N LYS A 736 22.80 -18.97 -17.16
CA LYS A 736 24.00 -18.33 -17.72
C LYS A 736 24.03 -18.34 -19.25
N MET A 737 22.90 -18.01 -19.89
CA MET A 737 22.67 -18.12 -21.32
C MET A 737 23.12 -16.87 -22.10
N LYS A 738 23.24 -17.02 -23.42
CA LYS A 738 23.55 -15.93 -24.36
C LYS A 738 22.38 -14.96 -24.41
N VAL A 739 22.65 -13.67 -24.22
CA VAL A 739 21.66 -12.60 -24.41
C VAL A 739 21.69 -12.08 -25.84
N THR A 740 20.56 -11.57 -26.33
CA THR A 740 20.50 -10.85 -27.60
C THR A 740 21.26 -9.53 -27.47
N LEU A 741 22.18 -9.30 -28.40
CA LEU A 741 23.04 -8.11 -28.43
C LEU A 741 22.51 -7.10 -29.45
N PRO A 742 22.67 -5.79 -29.22
CA PRO A 742 22.29 -4.78 -30.19
C PRO A 742 23.16 -4.87 -31.45
N ALA A 743 22.55 -4.62 -32.61
CA ALA A 743 23.26 -4.54 -33.89
C ALA A 743 23.99 -3.20 -34.05
N GLU A 744 25.05 -3.18 -34.87
CA GLU A 744 25.82 -1.98 -35.18
C GLU A 744 24.93 -0.90 -35.80
N LYS A 745 25.13 0.36 -35.40
CA LYS A 745 24.41 1.56 -35.87
C LYS A 745 22.91 1.58 -35.58
N LYS A 746 22.40 0.72 -34.70
CA LYS A 746 21.01 0.80 -34.24
C LYS A 746 20.78 1.99 -33.32
N LEU A 747 19.62 2.63 -33.50
CA LEU A 747 19.14 3.71 -32.64
C LEU A 747 18.59 3.13 -31.33
N VAL A 748 19.11 3.62 -30.21
CA VAL A 748 18.73 3.16 -28.88
C VAL A 748 18.46 4.33 -27.94
N LYS A 749 17.68 4.05 -26.90
CA LYS A 749 17.54 4.89 -25.70
C LYS A 749 18.04 4.12 -24.47
N ILE A 750 18.54 4.85 -23.48
CA ILE A 750 18.95 4.29 -22.18
C ILE A 750 17.84 4.62 -21.19
N ILE A 751 17.23 3.60 -20.58
CA ILE A 751 16.13 3.76 -19.63
C ILE A 751 16.50 3.11 -18.30
N SER A 752 16.06 3.68 -17.19
CA SER A 752 16.27 3.09 -15.87
C SER A 752 15.63 1.70 -15.78
N ALA A 753 16.41 0.74 -15.27
CA ALA A 753 15.96 -0.58 -14.88
C ALA A 753 15.60 -0.67 -13.39
N ALA A 754 15.78 0.42 -12.64
CA ALA A 754 15.38 0.56 -11.25
C ALA A 754 13.84 0.67 -11.17
N THR A 755 13.20 -0.50 -11.26
CA THR A 755 11.75 -0.66 -11.28
C THR A 755 11.17 -0.96 -9.90
N LYS A 756 12.04 -1.17 -8.91
CA LYS A 756 11.69 -1.76 -7.61
C LYS A 756 11.73 -0.78 -6.43
N TRP A 757 12.36 0.38 -6.61
CA TRP A 757 12.54 1.38 -5.54
C TRP A 757 11.54 2.53 -5.60
N ASP A 758 11.06 2.90 -6.80
CA ASP A 758 9.95 3.84 -6.97
C ASP A 758 9.41 3.75 -8.42
N GLN A 759 8.11 3.55 -8.60
CA GLN A 759 7.49 3.58 -9.93
C GLN A 759 7.67 4.93 -10.65
N ARG A 760 7.95 6.02 -9.92
CA ARG A 760 8.25 7.31 -10.55
C ARG A 760 9.48 7.24 -11.46
N PHE A 761 10.48 6.41 -11.14
CA PHE A 761 11.66 6.24 -12.00
C PHE A 761 11.44 5.29 -13.18
N LEU A 762 10.25 4.67 -13.29
CA LEU A 762 9.91 3.82 -14.41
C LEU A 762 9.84 4.68 -15.68
N GLY A 763 10.62 4.31 -16.69
CA GLY A 763 10.70 5.07 -17.93
C GLY A 763 11.73 6.21 -17.90
N SER A 764 12.37 6.49 -16.76
CA SER A 764 13.43 7.51 -16.68
C SER A 764 14.51 7.29 -17.74
N SER A 765 14.79 8.31 -18.51
CA SER A 765 15.69 8.24 -19.66
C SER A 765 16.94 9.11 -19.47
N VAL A 766 18.07 8.65 -19.98
CA VAL A 766 19.31 9.45 -20.02
C VAL A 766 19.27 10.36 -21.25
N TYR A 767 19.56 11.64 -21.06
CA TYR A 767 19.58 12.64 -22.12
C TYR A 767 20.81 13.53 -22.04
N LEU A 768 21.11 14.22 -23.13
CA LEU A 768 22.16 15.22 -23.17
C LEU A 768 21.60 16.64 -23.00
N LYS A 769 21.92 17.32 -21.89
CA LYS A 769 21.37 18.66 -21.61
C LYS A 769 22.06 19.77 -22.39
N ASP A 770 23.38 19.69 -22.51
CA ASP A 770 24.22 20.61 -23.27
C ASP A 770 25.41 19.88 -23.92
N SER A 771 26.34 20.59 -24.56
CA SER A 771 27.47 19.96 -25.24
C SER A 771 28.43 19.19 -24.31
N ASN A 772 28.28 19.34 -22.98
CA ASN A 772 29.26 18.93 -21.97
C ASN A 772 28.69 18.08 -20.81
N SER A 773 27.36 17.91 -20.69
CA SER A 773 26.72 17.24 -19.53
C SER A 773 25.63 16.23 -19.89
N LEU A 774 25.70 15.04 -19.28
CA LEU A 774 24.67 14.01 -19.33
C LEU A 774 23.74 14.14 -18.13
N HIS A 775 22.44 14.04 -18.41
CA HIS A 775 21.38 14.20 -17.45
C HIS A 775 20.32 13.09 -17.52
N ILE A 776 19.41 13.07 -16.56
CA ILE A 776 18.29 12.12 -16.51
C ILE A 776 16.96 12.85 -16.44
N HIS A 777 16.02 12.40 -17.25
CA HIS A 777 14.61 12.67 -17.04
C HIS A 777 14.04 11.61 -16.08
N TYR A 778 13.41 12.06 -14.99
CA TYR A 778 12.81 11.16 -14.00
C TYR A 778 11.50 10.51 -14.45
N THR A 779 11.12 10.68 -15.71
CA THR A 779 9.96 10.05 -16.36
C THR A 779 10.31 9.78 -17.82
N GLU A 780 9.53 8.94 -18.50
CA GLU A 780 9.71 8.73 -19.94
C GLU A 780 9.49 10.03 -20.71
N GLN A 781 10.51 10.44 -21.47
CA GLN A 781 10.43 11.52 -22.44
C GLN A 781 10.76 10.98 -23.83
N PHE A 782 10.56 11.84 -24.84
CA PHE A 782 10.80 11.51 -26.25
C PHE A 782 11.51 12.67 -26.95
N GLU A 783 12.59 13.15 -26.36
CA GLU A 783 13.34 14.30 -26.85
C GLU A 783 14.51 13.85 -27.74
N PRO A 784 14.89 14.65 -28.77
CA PRO A 784 15.98 14.31 -29.66
C PRO A 784 17.31 13.97 -28.95
N GLU A 785 17.58 14.62 -27.82
CA GLU A 785 18.81 14.49 -27.05
C GLU A 785 18.94 13.18 -26.25
N GLU A 786 17.89 12.34 -26.24
CA GLU A 786 17.84 11.02 -25.55
C GLU A 786 18.30 9.85 -26.42
N LEU A 787 18.52 10.12 -27.70
CA LEU A 787 18.79 9.12 -28.71
C LEU A 787 20.29 8.91 -28.89
N PHE A 788 20.70 7.63 -28.95
CA PHE A 788 22.08 7.22 -29.13
C PHE A 788 22.22 6.18 -30.24
N TYR A 789 23.32 6.23 -30.98
CA TYR A 789 23.76 5.13 -31.83
C TYR A 789 24.61 4.14 -31.06
N MET A 790 24.38 2.85 -31.32
CA MET A 790 25.26 1.77 -30.95
C MET A 790 26.43 1.66 -31.93
N ASP A 791 27.66 1.92 -31.52
CA ASP A 791 28.85 1.65 -32.34
C ASP A 791 29.65 0.46 -31.76
N ILE A 792 30.10 -0.45 -32.62
CA ILE A 792 30.73 -1.72 -32.22
C ILE A 792 32.22 -1.67 -32.55
N ALA A 793 33.05 -1.54 -31.52
CA ALA A 793 34.50 -1.52 -31.67
C ALA A 793 35.10 -2.92 -31.44
N GLY A 794 35.26 -3.70 -32.52
CA GLY A 794 35.79 -5.06 -32.45
C GLY A 794 34.81 -6.08 -31.85
N SER A 795 35.28 -7.27 -31.47
CA SER A 795 34.37 -8.42 -31.29
C SER A 795 33.54 -8.47 -30.01
N LYS A 796 33.68 -7.55 -29.02
CA LYS A 796 32.98 -7.63 -27.71
C LYS A 796 32.78 -6.29 -26.97
N ARG A 797 32.66 -5.14 -27.66
CA ARG A 797 32.76 -3.82 -27.03
C ARG A 797 31.87 -2.78 -27.73
N TYR A 798 30.99 -2.11 -26.96
CA TYR A 798 29.97 -1.20 -27.46
C TYR A 798 30.24 0.26 -27.03
N ASN A 799 29.92 1.19 -27.93
CA ASN A 799 30.03 2.63 -27.78
C ASN A 799 28.64 3.26 -27.93
N LEU A 800 28.32 4.31 -27.17
CA LEU A 800 27.12 5.12 -27.36
C LEU A 800 27.48 6.50 -27.89
N ILE A 801 26.89 6.89 -29.02
CA ILE A 801 27.11 8.18 -29.67
C ILE A 801 25.79 8.94 -29.68
N ASN A 802 25.73 10.10 -29.02
CA ASN A 802 24.51 10.92 -29.01
C ASN A 802 24.18 11.42 -30.42
N VAL A 803 22.94 11.25 -30.87
CA VAL A 803 22.58 11.56 -32.27
C VAL A 803 22.50 13.05 -32.58
N VAL A 804 22.34 13.91 -31.56
CA VAL A 804 22.23 15.37 -31.72
C VAL A 804 23.61 16.02 -31.68
N ALA A 805 24.38 15.75 -30.63
CA ALA A 805 25.67 16.39 -30.39
C ALA A 805 26.88 15.68 -31.00
N GLU A 806 26.70 14.46 -31.53
CA GLU A 806 27.78 13.61 -32.08
C GLU A 806 28.94 13.36 -31.10
N LYS A 807 28.66 13.49 -29.80
CA LYS A 807 29.61 13.12 -28.76
C LYS A 807 29.43 11.65 -28.42
N LYS A 808 30.56 10.97 -28.28
CA LYS A 808 30.59 9.64 -27.69
C LYS A 808 30.62 9.77 -26.17
N ILE A 809 29.97 8.85 -25.46
CA ILE A 809 30.03 8.76 -24.00
C ILE A 809 31.28 7.96 -23.60
N ASP A 810 32.21 8.57 -22.87
CA ASP A 810 33.30 7.86 -22.19
C ASP A 810 32.85 7.39 -20.82
N LEU A 811 33.16 6.14 -20.51
CA LEU A 811 32.86 5.49 -19.24
C LEU A 811 34.13 4.97 -18.55
N ALA A 812 35.32 5.34 -19.03
CA ALA A 812 36.53 5.22 -18.23
C ALA A 812 36.53 6.24 -17.10
N ASP A 813 37.19 5.85 -16.02
CA ASP A 813 37.48 6.64 -14.83
C ASP A 813 36.24 7.17 -14.10
N GLY A 814 35.11 6.46 -14.22
CA GLY A 814 33.90 6.70 -13.46
C GLY A 814 33.25 8.06 -13.76
N LYS A 815 33.60 8.71 -14.86
CA LYS A 815 33.04 10.00 -15.24
C LYS A 815 32.40 9.86 -16.61
N ALA A 816 31.08 10.03 -16.68
CA ALA A 816 30.35 10.09 -17.94
C ALA A 816 30.73 11.38 -18.68
N SER A 817 31.88 11.36 -19.36
CA SER A 817 32.43 12.53 -20.05
C SER A 817 32.16 12.41 -21.54
N LEU A 818 31.75 13.52 -22.15
CA LEU A 818 31.53 13.58 -23.59
C LEU A 818 32.84 13.81 -24.31
N VAL A 819 33.15 12.91 -25.24
CA VAL A 819 34.44 12.86 -25.94
C VAL A 819 34.21 12.89 -27.45
N ASP A 820 35.21 13.39 -28.17
CA ASP A 820 35.19 13.40 -29.64
C ASP A 820 35.15 11.96 -30.15
N PRO A 821 34.25 11.61 -31.10
CA PRO A 821 34.12 10.25 -31.61
C PRO A 821 35.41 9.72 -32.28
N THR A 822 36.36 10.59 -32.64
CA THR A 822 37.68 10.22 -33.19
C THR A 822 38.73 9.90 -32.13
N SER A 823 38.44 10.13 -30.85
CA SER A 823 39.32 9.80 -29.73
C SER A 823 39.12 8.36 -29.25
N SER A 824 40.22 7.66 -28.92
CA SER A 824 40.17 6.28 -28.40
C SER A 824 39.48 6.28 -27.03
N THR A 825 38.33 5.61 -26.92
CA THR A 825 37.38 5.81 -25.81
C THR A 825 36.74 4.50 -25.36
N THR A 826 36.43 4.43 -24.08
CA THR A 826 36.14 3.20 -23.31
C THR A 826 34.78 2.58 -23.65
N PHE A 827 34.62 1.30 -23.32
CA PHE A 827 33.55 0.45 -23.81
C PHE A 827 32.55 0.09 -22.71
N ILE A 828 31.26 0.08 -23.07
CA ILE A 828 30.22 -0.51 -22.24
C ILE A 828 30.35 -2.03 -22.27
N THR A 829 30.38 -2.65 -21.10
CA THR A 829 30.40 -4.11 -20.99
C THR A 829 29.02 -4.59 -20.55
N LEU A 830 28.29 -5.28 -21.44
CA LEU A 830 27.15 -6.10 -21.03
C LEU A 830 27.73 -7.30 -20.25
N SER A 831 27.83 -7.17 -18.92
CA SER A 831 28.47 -8.17 -18.06
C SER A 831 27.78 -9.53 -18.18
N LYS A 832 28.58 -10.60 -18.25
CA LYS A 832 28.08 -11.98 -18.16
C LYS A 832 27.44 -12.22 -16.78
N PRO A 833 26.43 -13.10 -16.67
CA PRO A 833 25.94 -13.56 -15.37
C PRO A 833 27.05 -14.35 -14.64
N GLY A 834 27.54 -13.79 -13.53
CA GLY A 834 28.27 -14.54 -12.49
C GLY A 834 29.66 -14.00 -12.09
N THR A 835 29.74 -13.71 -10.79
CA THR A 835 30.92 -13.59 -9.91
C THR A 835 31.90 -12.44 -10.15
N THR A 836 31.69 -11.31 -9.47
CA THR A 836 32.81 -10.58 -8.87
C THR A 836 33.15 -11.27 -7.55
N THR A 837 34.34 -11.87 -7.49
CA THR A 837 34.92 -12.41 -6.25
C THR A 837 35.63 -11.29 -5.51
N SER A 838 34.88 -10.52 -4.72
CA SER A 838 35.42 -9.82 -3.55
C SER A 838 34.37 -9.89 -2.44
N GLY A 839 34.75 -10.51 -1.33
CA GLY A 839 34.02 -10.73 -0.07
C GLY A 839 32.57 -10.24 0.04
N SER A 840 31.65 -11.21 0.10
CA SER A 840 30.31 -11.13 0.71
C SER A 840 29.26 -10.22 0.08
N THR A 841 28.90 -10.46 -1.19
CA THR A 841 27.49 -10.38 -1.62
C THR A 841 27.27 -11.09 -2.96
N THR A 842 26.41 -12.11 -2.95
CA THR A 842 25.96 -12.79 -4.16
C THR A 842 24.97 -11.86 -4.86
N VAL A 843 25.34 -11.30 -6.02
CA VAL A 843 24.44 -10.43 -6.79
C VAL A 843 23.46 -11.31 -7.58
N ASP A 844 22.17 -11.18 -7.30
CA ASP A 844 21.10 -11.77 -8.11
C ASP A 844 20.93 -10.94 -9.41
N TYR A 845 21.20 -11.56 -10.55
CA TYR A 845 21.20 -10.93 -11.88
C TYR A 845 19.78 -10.78 -12.45
N LYS A 846 19.41 -9.57 -12.91
CA LYS A 846 18.22 -9.31 -13.76
C LYS A 846 18.62 -9.30 -15.25
N PRO A 847 18.14 -10.23 -16.08
CA PRO A 847 18.36 -10.19 -17.53
C PRO A 847 17.84 -8.89 -18.16
N GLY A 848 18.44 -8.47 -19.26
CA GLY A 848 18.14 -7.19 -19.91
C GLY A 848 18.98 -6.02 -19.40
N VAL A 849 19.51 -6.13 -18.19
CA VAL A 849 20.14 -5.00 -17.49
C VAL A 849 21.61 -4.81 -17.86
N LEU A 850 21.96 -3.55 -18.13
CA LEU A 850 23.31 -3.04 -18.20
C LEU A 850 23.77 -2.52 -16.84
N LEU A 851 24.90 -3.07 -16.35
CA LEU A 851 25.67 -2.46 -15.27
C LEU A 851 26.67 -1.50 -15.90
N ILE A 852 26.51 -0.20 -15.63
CA ILE A 852 27.47 0.80 -16.06
C ILE A 852 28.42 1.08 -14.89
N SER A 853 29.55 0.37 -14.86
CA SER A 853 30.54 0.43 -13.78
C SER A 853 31.98 0.40 -14.28
N GLN A 854 32.90 0.85 -13.44
CA GLN A 854 34.33 0.74 -13.65
C GLN A 854 35.02 0.36 -12.33
N GLY A 855 35.65 -0.82 -12.28
CA GLY A 855 36.26 -1.33 -11.05
C GLY A 855 35.20 -1.52 -9.95
N ASP A 856 35.49 -1.05 -8.72
CA ASP A 856 34.59 -1.09 -7.56
C ASP A 856 33.58 0.09 -7.50
N TYR A 857 33.52 0.92 -8.55
CA TYR A 857 32.67 2.11 -8.64
C TYR A 857 31.53 1.91 -9.65
N ALA A 858 30.31 2.31 -9.28
CA ALA A 858 29.13 2.28 -10.15
C ALA A 858 28.71 3.70 -10.58
N LEU A 859 28.09 3.85 -11.76
CA LEU A 859 27.44 5.10 -12.14
C LEU A 859 26.17 5.32 -11.33
N CYS A 860 26.16 6.36 -10.50
CA CYS A 860 24.99 6.81 -9.75
C CYS A 860 24.45 8.11 -10.32
N THR A 861 23.18 8.37 -10.04
CA THR A 861 22.50 9.61 -10.35
C THR A 861 22.30 10.31 -9.02
N ASP A 862 22.61 11.59 -8.95
CA ASP A 862 22.10 12.42 -7.87
C ASP A 862 20.93 13.25 -8.41
N ASN A 863 20.34 14.08 -7.55
CA ASN A 863 19.14 14.82 -7.94
C ASN A 863 19.38 16.18 -8.53
N THR A 864 20.64 16.46 -8.85
CA THR A 864 20.95 17.60 -9.72
C THR A 864 20.65 17.25 -11.19
N GLY A 865 20.09 16.07 -11.43
CA GLY A 865 19.82 15.51 -12.73
C GLY A 865 21.09 15.06 -13.44
N ASN A 866 22.27 15.11 -12.81
CA ASN A 866 23.57 14.76 -13.40
C ASN A 866 24.00 13.31 -13.04
N VAL A 867 24.88 12.74 -13.86
CA VAL A 867 25.43 11.37 -13.67
C VAL A 867 26.86 11.42 -13.11
N TYR A 868 27.12 10.72 -12.00
CA TYR A 868 28.43 10.73 -11.28
C TYR A 868 28.88 9.31 -10.83
N SER A 869 30.14 9.15 -10.38
CA SER A 869 30.66 7.91 -9.79
C SER A 869 30.67 7.90 -8.26
N GLY A 870 30.41 6.74 -7.64
CA GLY A 870 30.58 6.52 -6.20
C GLY A 870 30.98 5.09 -5.82
N THR A 871 31.61 4.92 -4.65
CA THR A 871 31.89 3.62 -4.03
C THR A 871 30.68 3.12 -3.25
N GLN A 872 29.92 2.15 -3.76
CA GLN A 872 28.96 1.40 -2.94
C GLN A 872 28.77 -0.04 -3.39
N ASN A 873 28.49 -0.89 -2.40
CA ASN A 873 28.23 -2.32 -2.47
C ASN A 873 27.03 -2.60 -3.39
N LEU A 874 27.27 -3.31 -4.51
CA LEU A 874 26.34 -3.56 -5.62
C LEU A 874 25.22 -4.57 -5.32
N THR A 875 24.69 -4.56 -4.10
CA THR A 875 23.66 -5.53 -3.72
C THR A 875 22.29 -4.95 -4.02
N TYR A 876 21.75 -5.38 -5.16
CA TYR A 876 20.39 -5.14 -5.68
C TYR A 876 20.15 -3.78 -6.35
N CYS A 877 19.19 -3.75 -7.30
CA CYS A 877 18.90 -2.70 -8.28
C CYS A 877 18.75 -1.29 -7.69
N TYR A 878 19.88 -0.61 -7.48
CA TYR A 878 20.00 0.81 -7.11
C TYR A 878 19.73 1.71 -8.34
N PRO A 879 19.60 3.05 -8.20
CA PRO A 879 19.51 4.02 -9.32
C PRO A 879 20.60 3.91 -10.42
N THR A 880 21.57 3.01 -10.25
CA THR A 880 22.69 2.71 -11.15
C THR A 880 22.37 1.65 -12.22
N THR A 881 21.12 1.17 -12.29
CA THR A 881 20.73 0.00 -13.08
C THR A 881 19.96 0.44 -14.34
N TRP A 882 20.40 0.07 -15.55
CA TRP A 882 19.85 0.61 -16.81
C TRP A 882 19.53 -0.46 -17.85
N TYR A 883 18.54 -0.21 -18.71
CA TYR A 883 18.18 -0.98 -19.89
C TYR A 883 18.58 -0.23 -21.17
N ILE A 884 18.94 -0.98 -22.21
CA ILE A 884 19.09 -0.48 -23.57
C ILE A 884 17.84 -0.88 -24.35
N PHE A 885 17.11 0.10 -24.86
CA PHE A 885 15.93 -0.15 -25.69
C PHE A 885 16.19 0.30 -27.12
N GLU A 886 15.88 -0.57 -28.08
CA GLU A 886 15.81 -0.18 -29.50
C GLU A 886 14.63 0.76 -29.72
N VAL A 887 14.88 1.87 -30.39
CA VAL A 887 13.85 2.87 -30.67
C VAL A 887 13.00 2.40 -31.85
N LYS A 888 11.68 2.25 -31.61
CA LYS A 888 10.72 1.80 -32.62
C LYS A 888 9.60 2.81 -32.88
N ASP A 889 9.28 3.67 -31.93
CA ASP A 889 8.21 4.67 -32.02
C ASP A 889 8.74 6.04 -32.47
N PHE A 890 8.92 6.20 -33.78
CA PHE A 890 9.36 7.47 -34.37
C PHE A 890 8.26 8.54 -34.40
N ASN A 891 7.00 8.17 -34.15
CA ASN A 891 5.93 9.16 -34.01
C ASN A 891 6.11 9.96 -32.71
N ALA A 892 6.38 9.29 -31.59
CA ALA A 892 6.58 9.93 -30.30
C ALA A 892 7.79 10.88 -30.31
N TYR A 893 8.92 10.45 -30.91
CA TYR A 893 10.09 11.30 -31.07
C TYR A 893 9.88 12.47 -32.04
N ASN A 894 9.11 12.29 -33.11
CA ASN A 894 8.72 13.39 -33.99
C ASN A 894 7.87 14.44 -33.25
N GLN A 895 7.00 14.01 -32.33
CA GLN A 895 6.26 14.94 -31.45
C GLN A 895 7.20 15.71 -30.50
N GLY A 896 8.23 15.07 -29.95
CA GLY A 896 9.26 15.77 -29.18
C GLY A 896 10.04 16.80 -30.00
N LEU A 897 10.43 16.43 -31.23
CA LEU A 897 11.07 17.35 -32.17
C LEU A 897 10.18 18.58 -32.47
N ILE A 898 8.87 18.38 -32.67
CA ILE A 898 7.89 19.47 -32.84
C ILE A 898 7.91 20.37 -31.60
N ARG A 899 7.81 19.82 -30.38
CA ARG A 899 7.86 20.60 -29.12
C ARG A 899 9.14 21.44 -29.00
N LYS A 900 10.29 20.87 -29.34
CA LYS A 900 11.58 21.59 -29.35
C LYS A 900 11.58 22.75 -30.34
N CYS A 901 11.06 22.53 -31.55
CA CYS A 901 10.92 23.59 -32.54
C CYS A 901 10.04 24.73 -32.03
N GLU A 902 8.89 24.40 -31.40
CA GLU A 902 8.00 25.41 -30.82
C GLU A 902 8.66 26.24 -29.72
N GLN A 903 9.46 25.59 -28.86
CA GLN A 903 10.22 26.31 -27.83
C GLN A 903 11.19 27.33 -28.44
N TRP A 904 11.90 26.95 -29.50
CA TRP A 904 12.79 27.86 -30.23
C TRP A 904 12.04 28.98 -30.94
N ILE A 905 10.90 28.67 -31.58
CA ILE A 905 10.04 29.67 -32.23
C ILE A 905 9.54 30.70 -31.21
N ARG A 906 9.07 30.26 -30.03
CA ARG A 906 8.63 31.15 -28.93
C ARG A 906 9.76 32.03 -28.42
N LYS A 907 10.97 31.46 -28.25
CA LYS A 907 12.17 32.25 -27.87
C LYS A 907 12.51 33.31 -28.93
N GLY A 908 12.47 32.94 -30.21
CA GLY A 908 12.68 33.86 -31.32
C GLY A 908 11.68 35.01 -31.38
N ALA A 909 10.41 34.76 -31.04
CA ALA A 909 9.38 35.81 -30.94
C ALA A 909 9.70 36.87 -29.87
N ASN A 910 10.54 36.55 -28.88
CA ASN A 910 11.03 37.47 -27.86
C ASN A 910 12.36 38.17 -28.25
N GLY A 911 12.77 38.07 -29.52
CA GLY A 911 13.95 38.77 -30.08
C GLY A 911 15.28 38.00 -29.97
N SER A 912 15.28 36.73 -29.54
CA SER A 912 16.52 35.97 -29.34
C SER A 912 17.03 35.23 -30.58
N LEU A 913 16.29 35.22 -31.69
CA LEU A 913 16.65 34.58 -32.95
C LEU A 913 16.38 35.51 -34.13
N THR A 914 17.12 35.29 -35.21
CA THR A 914 17.04 36.06 -36.45
C THR A 914 15.84 35.60 -37.30
N ALA A 915 15.35 36.45 -38.21
CA ALA A 915 14.25 36.09 -39.10
C ALA A 915 14.62 34.92 -40.03
N ALA A 916 15.89 34.84 -40.47
CA ALA A 916 16.39 33.75 -41.30
C ALA A 916 16.40 32.41 -40.55
N ALA A 917 16.85 32.39 -39.29
CA ALA A 917 16.83 31.18 -38.47
C ALA A 917 15.42 30.73 -38.11
N LEU A 918 14.52 31.68 -37.86
CA LEU A 918 13.11 31.38 -37.61
C LEU A 918 12.41 30.82 -38.85
N ASN A 919 12.72 31.35 -40.04
CA ASN A 919 12.18 30.85 -41.30
C ASN A 919 12.70 29.43 -41.59
N PHE A 920 14.01 29.21 -41.42
CA PHE A 920 14.62 27.90 -41.60
C PHE A 920 13.96 26.83 -40.72
N LEU A 921 13.86 27.10 -39.42
CA LEU A 921 13.27 26.16 -38.46
C LEU A 921 11.79 25.86 -38.78
N ASN A 922 11.02 26.89 -39.14
CA ASN A 922 9.60 26.74 -39.48
C ASN A 922 9.39 25.95 -40.76
N GLN A 923 10.12 26.31 -41.82
CA GLN A 923 9.91 25.79 -43.17
C GLN A 923 10.44 24.36 -43.34
N TYR A 924 11.62 24.08 -42.78
CA TYR A 924 12.35 22.85 -43.08
C TYR A 924 12.29 21.80 -41.98
N VAL A 925 11.93 22.16 -40.74
CA VAL A 925 11.86 21.23 -39.61
C VAL A 925 10.43 21.14 -39.05
N TYR A 926 9.89 22.24 -38.53
CA TYR A 926 8.61 22.26 -37.82
C TYR A 926 7.42 21.88 -38.70
N THR A 927 7.24 22.54 -39.84
CA THR A 927 6.10 22.28 -40.74
C THR A 927 6.14 20.85 -41.31
N PRO A 928 7.28 20.35 -41.82
CA PRO A 928 7.38 18.97 -42.29
C PRO A 928 7.17 17.93 -41.18
N ALA A 929 7.68 18.17 -39.96
CA ALA A 929 7.45 17.29 -38.82
C ALA A 929 5.96 17.21 -38.46
N LYS A 930 5.26 18.35 -38.44
CA LYS A 930 3.81 18.40 -38.19
C LYS A 930 3.01 17.66 -39.26
N ASN A 931 3.33 17.87 -40.53
CA ASN A 931 2.69 17.17 -41.65
C ASN A 931 2.91 15.64 -41.57
N ALA A 932 4.11 15.21 -41.21
CA ALA A 932 4.44 13.79 -41.03
C ALA A 932 3.67 13.17 -39.84
N ALA A 933 3.49 13.93 -38.76
CA ALA A 933 2.68 13.50 -37.62
C ALA A 933 1.19 13.37 -37.98
N GLU A 934 0.63 14.33 -38.73
CA GLU A 934 -0.76 14.31 -39.19
C GLU A 934 -1.05 13.15 -40.16
N ALA A 935 -0.05 12.70 -40.92
CA ALA A 935 -0.13 11.51 -41.77
C ALA A 935 -0.10 10.17 -40.99
N GLY A 936 0.16 10.20 -39.67
CA GLY A 936 -0.03 9.08 -38.74
C GLY A 936 1.07 8.00 -38.72
N LYS A 937 2.10 8.08 -39.59
CA LYS A 937 3.26 7.18 -39.55
C LYS A 937 4.55 7.89 -39.99
N VAL A 938 5.37 8.25 -39.01
CA VAL A 938 6.74 8.74 -39.21
C VAL A 938 7.68 7.55 -39.28
N SER A 939 8.42 7.40 -40.39
CA SER A 939 9.47 6.37 -40.51
C SER A 939 10.77 6.84 -39.85
N GLU A 940 11.66 5.89 -39.48
CA GLU A 940 13.02 6.19 -39.02
C GLU A 940 13.73 7.15 -39.97
N ASN A 941 13.71 6.87 -41.27
CA ASN A 941 14.33 7.69 -42.29
C ASN A 941 13.75 9.11 -42.33
N THR A 942 12.42 9.24 -42.26
CA THR A 942 11.74 10.54 -42.21
C THR A 942 12.18 11.34 -40.98
N TYR A 943 12.15 10.71 -39.80
CA TYR A 943 12.55 11.37 -38.56
C TYR A 943 14.02 11.78 -38.57
N MET A 944 14.92 10.90 -39.03
CA MET A 944 16.37 11.18 -39.08
C MET A 944 16.71 12.33 -40.04
N ASN A 945 15.98 12.47 -41.15
CA ASN A 945 16.14 13.61 -42.05
C ASN A 945 15.74 14.94 -41.39
N LEU A 946 14.60 14.97 -40.68
CA LEU A 946 14.14 16.15 -39.94
C LEU A 946 15.10 16.49 -38.80
N LEU A 947 15.61 15.48 -38.10
CA LEU A 947 16.58 15.64 -37.04
C LEU A 947 17.90 16.21 -37.57
N GLY A 948 18.37 15.78 -38.75
CA GLY A 948 19.55 16.34 -39.39
C GLY A 948 19.42 17.85 -39.65
N LEU A 949 18.25 18.30 -40.14
CA LEU A 949 17.96 19.72 -40.34
C LEU A 949 17.87 20.48 -39.01
N TYR A 950 17.28 19.89 -37.97
CA TYR A 950 17.26 20.47 -36.64
C TYR A 950 18.68 20.64 -36.06
N ARG A 951 19.57 19.66 -36.29
CA ARG A 951 20.98 19.75 -35.88
C ARG A 951 21.73 20.85 -36.61
N MET A 952 21.48 21.04 -37.91
CA MET A 952 22.02 22.20 -38.65
C MET A 952 21.57 23.50 -38.02
N PHE A 953 20.29 23.59 -37.64
CA PHE A 953 19.77 24.74 -36.92
C PHE A 953 20.51 24.95 -35.59
N LEU A 954 20.75 23.92 -34.78
CA LEU A 954 21.47 24.05 -33.51
C LEU A 954 22.93 24.47 -33.68
N ASN A 955 23.67 23.82 -34.59
CA ASN A 955 25.12 23.93 -34.73
C ASN A 955 25.59 25.17 -35.50
N ASN A 956 24.72 25.86 -36.24
CA ASN A 956 25.13 27.11 -36.90
C ASN A 956 25.37 28.20 -35.83
N ALA A 957 26.63 28.63 -35.71
CA ALA A 957 27.05 29.65 -34.77
C ALA A 957 26.53 31.05 -35.14
N ASP A 958 26.31 31.31 -36.43
CA ASP A 958 25.77 32.56 -36.93
C ASP A 958 24.35 32.34 -37.49
N LYS A 959 23.36 32.61 -36.63
CA LYS A 959 21.94 32.45 -36.96
C LYS A 959 21.50 33.38 -38.11
N ASP A 960 22.26 34.44 -38.44
CA ASP A 960 21.94 35.35 -39.56
C ASP A 960 22.32 34.77 -40.93
N THR A 961 23.11 33.70 -40.97
CA THR A 961 23.61 33.07 -42.22
C THR A 961 22.91 31.76 -42.57
N MET A 962 21.76 31.47 -41.96
CA MET A 962 21.01 30.25 -42.24
C MET A 962 20.64 30.16 -43.73
N PRO A 963 20.94 29.03 -44.41
CA PRO A 963 20.72 28.91 -45.84
C PRO A 963 19.22 28.83 -46.15
N ASP A 964 18.81 29.49 -47.23
CA ASP A 964 17.49 29.28 -47.83
C ASP A 964 17.56 28.06 -48.75
N ILE A 965 17.00 26.94 -48.30
CA ILE A 965 17.04 25.65 -48.98
C ILE A 965 15.89 25.57 -49.98
N THR A 966 15.97 26.32 -51.09
CA THR A 966 14.84 26.44 -52.03
C THR A 966 14.62 25.23 -52.95
N ASP A 967 15.48 24.20 -52.96
CA ASP A 967 15.32 23.04 -53.86
C ASP A 967 16.07 21.77 -53.40
N VAL A 968 15.62 21.10 -52.33
CA VAL A 968 16.10 19.75 -51.96
C VAL A 968 15.11 18.72 -52.45
N LYS A 969 15.41 18.09 -53.59
CA LYS A 969 14.62 16.96 -54.13
C LYS A 969 14.98 15.61 -53.52
N GLU A 970 16.11 15.50 -52.82
CA GLU A 970 16.51 14.31 -52.05
C GLU A 970 17.69 14.71 -51.15
N LEU A 971 17.55 14.56 -49.83
CA LEU A 971 18.68 14.51 -48.90
C LEU A 971 19.12 13.03 -48.85
N GLU A 972 20.02 12.63 -49.74
CA GLU A 972 20.81 11.41 -49.51
C GLU A 972 21.86 11.74 -48.46
N MET A 973 21.69 11.25 -47.23
CA MET A 973 22.86 11.02 -46.40
C MET A 973 23.67 9.93 -47.09
N LEU A 974 24.82 10.29 -47.65
CA LEU A 974 25.77 9.32 -48.19
C LEU A 974 26.10 8.30 -47.10
N ASP A 975 25.67 7.06 -47.30
CA ASP A 975 26.18 5.87 -46.62
C ASP A 975 27.71 5.85 -46.78
N ASN A 976 28.45 6.48 -45.86
CA ASN A 976 29.89 6.28 -45.67
C ASN A 976 30.37 6.93 -44.37
N PHE A 977 29.85 6.44 -43.25
CA PHE A 977 30.55 6.59 -41.97
C PHE A 977 31.69 5.58 -41.90
N GLY A 978 32.85 5.99 -42.45
CA GLY A 978 34.12 5.30 -42.40
C GLY A 978 35.25 6.17 -42.96
N ASN A 979 36.27 6.47 -42.14
CA ASN A 979 37.48 7.26 -42.43
C ASN A 979 37.91 7.32 -43.90
N SER A 980 37.38 8.26 -44.69
CA SER A 980 37.86 8.52 -46.04
C SER A 980 37.99 10.03 -46.27
N ALA A 981 39.20 10.46 -46.60
CA ALA A 981 39.49 11.82 -47.01
C ALA A 981 39.02 12.06 -48.46
N LEU A 982 38.51 13.26 -48.74
CA LEU A 982 38.12 13.67 -50.09
C LEU A 982 39.35 14.17 -50.86
N TYR A 983 39.54 13.66 -52.09
CA TYR A 983 40.58 14.06 -53.03
C TYR A 983 39.97 14.57 -54.33
N ASP A 984 40.57 15.58 -54.95
CA ASP A 984 40.17 16.02 -56.29
C ASP A 984 40.67 15.06 -57.39
N LEU A 985 40.25 15.30 -58.64
CA LEU A 985 40.63 14.49 -59.81
C LEU A 985 42.14 14.51 -60.13
N SER A 986 42.93 15.33 -59.43
CA SER A 986 44.39 15.41 -59.53
C SER A 986 45.11 14.76 -58.33
N GLY A 987 44.37 14.23 -57.36
CA GLY A 987 44.90 13.56 -56.18
C GLY A 987 45.31 14.51 -55.04
N ARG A 988 44.85 15.76 -55.03
CA ARG A 988 45.06 16.69 -53.89
C ARG A 988 43.97 16.54 -52.85
N LEU A 989 44.35 16.55 -51.56
CA LEU A 989 43.47 16.48 -50.40
C LEU A 989 42.61 17.75 -50.30
N VAL A 990 41.29 17.62 -50.28
CA VAL A 990 40.34 18.76 -50.32
C VAL A 990 39.48 18.92 -49.06
N GLY A 991 39.39 17.93 -48.16
CA GLY A 991 38.65 18.09 -46.90
C GLY A 991 38.41 16.80 -46.10
N LYS A 992 38.00 16.95 -44.82
CA LYS A 992 37.59 15.88 -43.88
C LYS A 992 36.06 15.85 -43.71
N PRO A 993 35.45 14.69 -43.38
CA PRO A 993 33.99 14.55 -43.33
C PRO A 993 33.44 15.08 -42.00
N SER A 994 33.07 16.36 -41.97
CA SER A 994 32.14 16.94 -41.00
C SER A 994 31.18 17.92 -41.69
N GLN A 995 30.99 17.76 -43.00
CA GLN A 995 30.31 18.72 -43.86
C GLN A 995 29.33 17.98 -44.77
N GLY A 996 28.05 18.30 -44.65
CA GLY A 996 27.01 17.79 -45.55
C GLY A 996 27.20 18.33 -46.97
N ILE A 997 26.80 17.56 -47.97
CA ILE A 997 26.76 18.02 -49.36
C ILE A 997 25.29 18.11 -49.75
N TYR A 998 24.88 19.23 -50.33
CA TYR A 998 23.57 19.34 -50.97
C TYR A 998 23.72 19.75 -52.43
N ILE A 999 22.67 19.50 -53.21
CA ILE A 999 22.63 19.85 -54.63
C ILE A 999 21.84 21.14 -54.80
N GLN A 1000 22.52 22.20 -55.25
CA GLN A 1000 21.87 23.45 -55.66
C GLN A 1000 22.05 23.61 -57.17
N ASN A 1001 20.95 23.74 -57.91
CA ASN A 1001 20.97 23.90 -59.38
C ASN A 1001 21.81 22.84 -60.13
N GLY A 1002 21.73 21.58 -59.69
CA GLY A 1002 22.46 20.46 -60.32
C GLY A 1002 23.95 20.38 -60.01
N LYS A 1003 24.47 21.21 -59.08
CA LYS A 1003 25.86 21.15 -58.62
C LYS A 1003 25.92 20.73 -57.15
N LYS A 1004 26.85 19.82 -56.84
CA LYS A 1004 27.19 19.45 -55.46
C LYS A 1004 27.91 20.63 -54.80
N VAL A 1005 27.29 21.21 -53.76
CA VAL A 1005 27.86 22.27 -52.94
C VAL A 1005 28.30 21.62 -51.63
N MET A 1006 29.59 21.77 -51.30
CA MET A 1006 30.11 21.35 -49.99
C MET A 1006 29.76 22.42 -48.96
N LEU A 1007 29.15 22.01 -47.84
CA LEU A 1007 29.10 22.84 -46.62
C LEU A 1007 30.48 22.96 -45.99
#